data_AF-A0A196SG63-F1
#
_entry.id   AF-A0A196SG63-F1
#
_cell.length_a   1.000
_cell.length_b   1.000
_cell.length_c   1.000
_cell.angle_alpha   90.00
_cell.angle_beta   90.00
_cell.angle_gamma   90.00
#
_symmetry.space_group_name_H-M   'P 1'
#
loop_
_entity.id
_entity.type
_entity.pdbx_description
1 polymer ?
#
loop_
_entity_poly.entity_id
_entity_poly.type
_entity_poly.pdbx_seq_one_letter_code
_entity_poly.pdbx_strand_id
1 'polypeptide(L)'
;MVYEGFRVRDTNACYGTRYYPENHQIAYVGNWHMGKRWGRGVQYDRAGKVVYEGDWMNNRPLKKRVEVSCDEESKLTYPLNTEELIIVEYAFCDRHMKKLDLSIFSSLRVLEIDEGCFSNVVSTHIEGFDCLEAVRIDSSCFEVNDDWGEGRGKFFLCDCPALKEFVVGEKSFANCTVCEMRNLPSLETISIGDVKEEEADCFWYSSLVLRNMPKLKTVTLGGACFCGCHKAVFENLPMLESIQLGKDALKFVDLKGTVLMLSNLPKLTTLTTRGDSETFWGPHIVTFEDLPALTTATFFSSFHGAHKWRVFNAGVLESHYGVCRHDIHSNIRSLSELRSLGKTLTELVFDAGCESYTKLEKLDFSAYKNVTRIVIGNHSFKRVKEVTVEGLPLLVELKFGEGCFSYEKESDDETGLRNLLSDRRAGLGLYGNHDGYGNYNEDDDDFDDTSDDASDESAGENSEENYEENYEENYEENYEENYEENYDESSEDSSQESDEYPRDPYYDTMPNGTLRVVACPALKHVTIGGWCCFNYSRFTLEKLPALETLKIGSREPTHYCGSFFHTHLSMHELPALRSVVIGRGCFRASNEAVISDLPALESLFVGACAFEGERRWYDSNEAFIGDMPKLTTLEFGNSENGSSTFEYYYEVVLTRMPSLKKVSIPSCVIGRVNWDYNMPKLKTVTLGGACFCGCHKAVFEDLPMLESIQLGKDALKFVDLKGTVLMLSNLPKLTTLTTCGDSESFWGPHIVTFEGLPALTTATIFSSFHAVRKWRVFNAGALESHYGVCGHNAHSNIRSLSELRSLGKTLKELVVDAGCEAYTKTKKLNFSAYKKVTRIVIGNQSFKRVKEVTVEGLPLLVELKFGEGCFSYADEVSEEMPNGTLRVAACPALKQVTIGGCCCTNYSGFSLEKLPALETLTIGSRESAHFCGSFFHAELHLEGFPALRSVVIGTGCFRLGGNHVISDLPALESLFVGACAFEGERRWYENNEVYIGDLPKLTTLEFGNDENGNGTFEYCYEVVLTRMPKLKKVFMPSYVARHVNWDYSDDVGALSQYIPH
;
A
#
# COMPACT_ATOMS: atom_id res chain seq x y z
N MET A 1 33.89 33.76 -57.28
CA MET A 1 33.82 32.48 -58.03
C MET A 1 32.73 31.64 -57.36
N VAL A 2 31.68 31.20 -58.07
CA VAL A 2 30.48 30.61 -57.42
C VAL A 2 30.47 29.06 -57.45
N TYR A 3 31.19 28.45 -58.40
CA TYR A 3 31.32 27.01 -58.53
C TYR A 3 32.65 26.64 -59.20
N GLU A 4 33.24 25.54 -58.78
CA GLU A 4 34.46 24.93 -59.30
C GLU A 4 34.19 23.43 -59.54
N GLY A 5 34.26 22.97 -60.78
CA GLY A 5 33.99 21.58 -61.14
C GLY A 5 33.47 21.42 -62.56
N PHE A 6 33.09 20.20 -62.92
CA PHE A 6 32.60 19.90 -64.27
C PHE A 6 31.18 20.48 -64.48
N ARG A 7 30.94 21.07 -65.65
CA ARG A 7 29.62 21.59 -66.05
C ARG A 7 29.28 21.10 -67.45
N VAL A 8 28.02 20.70 -67.63
CA VAL A 8 27.45 20.38 -68.94
C VAL A 8 26.42 21.46 -69.25
N ARG A 9 26.70 22.29 -70.26
CA ARG A 9 25.97 23.54 -70.55
C ARG A 9 25.88 24.41 -69.29
N ASP A 10 24.67 24.78 -68.87
CA ASP A 10 24.44 25.63 -67.71
C ASP A 10 24.34 24.86 -66.39
N THR A 11 24.49 23.53 -66.40
CA THR A 11 24.25 22.68 -65.22
C THR A 11 25.53 22.08 -64.63
N ASN A 12 25.58 21.97 -63.30
CA ASN A 12 26.68 21.31 -62.58
C ASN A 12 26.56 19.78 -62.70
N ALA A 13 27.66 19.11 -62.98
CA ALA A 13 27.71 17.66 -63.16
C ALA A 13 29.00 17.07 -62.57
N CYS A 14 28.98 15.78 -62.25
CA CYS A 14 30.11 15.06 -61.64
C CYS A 14 30.54 15.69 -60.32
N TYR A 15 31.79 15.51 -59.90
CA TYR A 15 32.30 16.09 -58.65
C TYR A 15 32.60 17.58 -58.79
N GLY A 16 32.20 18.39 -57.82
CA GLY A 16 32.48 19.83 -57.79
C GLY A 16 32.16 20.53 -56.48
N THR A 17 32.76 21.69 -56.31
CA THR A 17 32.69 22.56 -55.13
C THR A 17 31.87 23.81 -55.47
N ARG A 18 30.84 24.09 -54.68
CA ARG A 18 30.04 25.32 -54.74
C ARG A 18 30.42 26.22 -53.58
N TYR A 19 30.50 27.52 -53.83
CA TYR A 19 30.87 28.53 -52.85
C TYR A 19 29.72 29.51 -52.59
N TYR A 20 29.65 30.05 -51.38
CA TYR A 20 28.78 31.17 -51.03
C TYR A 20 29.27 32.45 -51.72
N PRO A 21 28.47 33.11 -52.58
CA PRO A 21 28.92 34.27 -53.37
C PRO A 21 29.49 35.43 -52.56
N GLU A 22 28.94 35.64 -51.37
CA GLU A 22 29.19 36.77 -50.48
C GLU A 22 30.51 36.70 -49.73
N ASN A 23 30.87 35.53 -49.19
CA ASN A 23 32.06 35.36 -48.34
C ASN A 23 33.06 34.34 -48.91
N HIS A 24 32.76 33.77 -50.08
CA HIS A 24 33.59 32.77 -50.78
C HIS A 24 33.90 31.51 -49.97
N GLN A 25 33.19 31.25 -48.87
CA GLN A 25 33.31 29.98 -48.16
C GLN A 25 32.66 28.85 -48.95
N ILE A 26 33.15 27.62 -48.76
CA ILE A 26 32.58 26.42 -49.38
C ILE A 26 31.15 26.28 -48.86
N ALA A 27 30.18 26.14 -49.77
CA ALA A 27 28.79 25.84 -49.45
C ALA A 27 28.52 24.34 -49.58
N TYR A 28 29.12 23.69 -50.58
CA TYR A 28 28.99 22.25 -50.79
C TYR A 28 30.16 21.71 -51.60
N VAL A 29 30.68 20.54 -51.25
CA VAL A 29 31.62 19.77 -52.06
C VAL A 29 31.10 18.36 -52.24
N GLY A 30 31.01 17.88 -53.48
CA GLY A 30 30.51 16.53 -53.73
C GLY A 30 30.05 16.31 -55.15
N ASN A 31 29.33 15.21 -55.34
CA ASN A 31 28.82 14.83 -56.65
C ASN A 31 27.54 15.63 -57.02
N TRP A 32 27.37 15.88 -58.31
CA TRP A 32 26.29 16.64 -58.93
C TRP A 32 25.72 15.90 -60.14
N HIS A 33 24.40 15.94 -60.30
CA HIS A 33 23.69 15.45 -61.47
C HIS A 33 22.63 16.46 -61.89
N MET A 34 22.70 16.94 -63.15
CA MET A 34 21.76 17.94 -63.70
C MET A 34 21.56 19.18 -62.80
N GLY A 35 22.64 19.70 -62.21
CA GLY A 35 22.59 20.87 -61.33
C GLY A 35 22.09 20.61 -59.90
N LYS A 36 21.78 19.35 -59.55
CA LYS A 36 21.36 18.95 -58.19
C LYS A 36 22.46 18.13 -57.51
N ARG A 37 22.60 18.28 -56.18
CA ARG A 37 23.47 17.45 -55.34
C ARG A 37 23.02 16.00 -55.42
N TRP A 38 23.96 15.10 -55.67
CA TRP A 38 23.72 13.68 -55.95
C TRP A 38 24.89 12.85 -55.45
N GLY A 39 24.70 11.64 -54.93
CA GLY A 39 25.78 10.80 -54.38
C GLY A 39 26.50 11.45 -53.20
N ARG A 40 27.73 11.02 -52.90
CA ARG A 40 28.47 11.49 -51.72
C ARG A 40 28.83 12.98 -51.81
N GLY A 41 28.61 13.73 -50.72
CA GLY A 41 28.98 15.14 -50.60
C GLY A 41 28.83 15.73 -49.19
N VAL A 42 29.53 16.84 -48.95
CA VAL A 42 29.55 17.59 -47.69
C VAL A 42 28.98 18.99 -47.92
N GLN A 43 27.97 19.37 -47.16
CA GLN A 43 27.45 20.73 -47.07
C GLN A 43 28.05 21.44 -45.86
N TYR A 44 28.41 22.70 -46.03
CA TYR A 44 28.90 23.58 -44.96
C TYR A 44 27.96 24.77 -44.78
N ASP A 45 27.97 25.39 -43.60
CA ASP A 45 27.30 26.66 -43.34
C ASP A 45 28.18 27.86 -43.72
N ARG A 46 27.66 29.07 -43.51
CA ARG A 46 28.35 30.33 -43.84
C ARG A 46 29.55 30.63 -42.93
N ALA A 47 29.71 29.91 -41.83
CA ALA A 47 30.85 30.00 -40.92
C ALA A 47 31.92 28.92 -41.19
N GLY A 48 31.61 27.94 -42.07
CA GLY A 48 32.50 26.88 -42.50
C GLY A 48 32.34 25.59 -41.70
N LYS A 49 31.29 25.49 -40.88
CA LYS A 49 30.97 24.28 -40.12
C LYS A 49 30.22 23.30 -41.02
N VAL A 50 30.53 22.01 -40.90
CA VAL A 50 29.81 20.94 -41.62
C VAL A 50 28.35 20.91 -41.15
N VAL A 51 27.42 21.08 -42.09
CA VAL A 51 25.96 20.97 -41.87
C VAL A 51 25.48 19.55 -42.13
N TYR A 52 26.04 18.89 -43.14
CA TYR A 52 25.72 17.50 -43.46
C TYR A 52 26.86 16.87 -44.27
N GLU A 53 27.30 15.68 -43.89
CA GLU A 53 28.21 14.84 -44.66
C GLU A 53 27.54 13.50 -44.91
N GLY A 54 27.34 13.15 -46.18
CA GLY A 54 26.67 11.89 -46.53
C GLY A 54 26.27 11.83 -48.00
N ASP A 55 25.38 10.89 -48.32
CA ASP A 55 24.85 10.75 -49.67
C ASP A 55 23.68 11.71 -49.89
N TRP A 56 23.58 12.19 -51.12
CA TRP A 56 22.58 13.14 -51.60
C TRP A 56 21.78 12.54 -52.75
N MET A 57 20.50 12.86 -52.83
CA MET A 57 19.68 12.55 -54.01
C MET A 57 18.75 13.73 -54.29
N ASN A 58 18.81 14.28 -55.51
CA ASN A 58 17.97 15.41 -55.92
C ASN A 58 17.99 16.61 -54.94
N ASN A 59 19.17 17.04 -54.48
CA ASN A 59 19.35 18.09 -53.46
C ASN A 59 18.87 17.75 -52.04
N ARG A 60 18.38 16.54 -51.77
CA ARG A 60 17.98 16.08 -50.43
C ARG A 60 19.08 15.21 -49.81
N PRO A 61 19.46 15.43 -48.54
CA PRO A 61 20.34 14.52 -47.82
C PRO A 61 19.62 13.19 -47.57
N LEU A 62 20.26 12.05 -47.85
CA LEU A 62 19.75 10.72 -47.55
C LEU A 62 19.98 10.40 -46.06
N LYS A 63 18.95 10.59 -45.25
CA LYS A 63 18.99 10.26 -43.81
C LYS A 63 18.73 8.77 -43.61
N LYS A 64 19.48 8.15 -42.69
CA LYS A 64 19.26 6.76 -42.25
C LYS A 64 18.10 6.63 -41.26
N ARG A 65 17.85 7.67 -40.47
CA ARG A 65 16.73 7.80 -39.54
C ARG A 65 15.71 8.79 -40.10
N VAL A 66 14.47 8.36 -40.20
CA VAL A 66 13.34 9.12 -40.75
C VAL A 66 12.23 9.14 -39.71
N GLU A 67 11.77 10.34 -39.38
CA GLU A 67 10.60 10.59 -38.53
C GLU A 67 9.47 11.09 -39.43
N VAL A 68 8.25 10.60 -39.20
CA VAL A 68 7.05 10.98 -39.95
C VAL A 68 5.99 11.46 -38.96
N SER A 69 5.67 12.76 -39.01
CA SER A 69 4.61 13.39 -38.21
C SER A 69 3.37 13.69 -39.06
N CYS A 70 2.26 14.04 -38.39
CA CYS A 70 0.94 14.30 -38.99
C CYS A 70 0.98 15.32 -40.16
N ASP A 71 1.84 16.34 -40.08
CA ASP A 71 1.97 17.37 -41.12
C ASP A 71 2.75 16.92 -42.37
N GLU A 72 3.58 15.88 -42.24
CA GLU A 72 4.45 15.39 -43.32
C GLU A 72 3.90 14.16 -44.05
N GLU A 73 2.79 13.60 -43.60
CA GLU A 73 2.24 12.35 -44.11
C GLU A 73 1.93 12.37 -45.62
N SER A 74 1.66 13.54 -46.21
CA SER A 74 1.32 13.68 -47.64
C SER A 74 2.53 13.52 -48.58
N LYS A 75 3.74 13.39 -48.02
CA LYS A 75 5.01 13.43 -48.77
C LYS A 75 5.79 12.12 -48.79
N LEU A 76 5.18 10.96 -48.51
CA LEU A 76 5.75 9.59 -48.50
C LEU A 76 6.57 9.23 -49.77
N THR A 77 7.70 9.91 -49.94
CA THR A 77 8.76 9.75 -50.94
C THR A 77 10.07 9.72 -50.16
N TYR A 78 10.12 8.80 -49.20
CA TYR A 78 11.28 8.63 -48.34
C TYR A 78 12.32 7.71 -48.99
N PRO A 79 13.59 7.83 -48.59
CA PRO A 79 14.68 7.07 -49.20
C PRO A 79 14.53 5.55 -49.07
N LEU A 80 14.91 4.81 -50.12
CA LEU A 80 14.99 3.33 -50.10
C LEU A 80 16.02 2.79 -49.08
N ASN A 81 16.95 3.63 -48.63
CA ASN A 81 18.03 3.28 -47.70
C ASN A 81 17.77 3.70 -46.25
N THR A 82 16.52 3.98 -45.87
CA THR A 82 16.14 4.21 -44.48
C THR A 82 16.40 2.95 -43.65
N GLU A 83 17.12 3.11 -42.55
CA GLU A 83 17.44 2.05 -41.58
C GLU A 83 16.53 2.16 -40.33
N GLU A 84 16.08 3.34 -39.96
CA GLU A 84 15.21 3.58 -38.81
C GLU A 84 14.02 4.44 -39.24
N LEU A 85 12.81 3.90 -39.08
CA LEU A 85 11.56 4.59 -39.37
C LEU A 85 10.77 4.79 -38.08
N ILE A 86 10.45 6.03 -37.78
CA ILE A 86 9.69 6.43 -36.60
C ILE A 86 8.44 7.16 -37.08
N ILE A 87 7.28 6.65 -36.68
CA ILE A 87 5.98 7.27 -36.94
C ILE A 87 5.57 7.96 -35.64
N VAL A 88 5.52 9.28 -35.67
CA VAL A 88 5.30 10.13 -34.49
C VAL A 88 3.80 10.15 -34.14
N GLU A 89 3.51 10.37 -32.85
CA GLU A 89 2.18 10.30 -32.23
C GLU A 89 1.04 10.85 -33.11
N TYR A 90 -0.09 10.13 -33.12
CA TYR A 90 -1.33 10.45 -33.84
C TYR A 90 -1.21 10.54 -35.37
N ALA A 91 -0.11 10.07 -35.97
CA ALA A 91 0.02 10.08 -37.42
C ALA A 91 -0.88 9.04 -38.11
N PHE A 92 -1.35 9.40 -39.31
CA PHE A 92 -2.17 8.61 -40.23
C PHE A 92 -3.58 8.26 -39.72
N CYS A 93 -4.15 9.08 -38.84
CA CYS A 93 -5.50 8.88 -38.27
C CYS A 93 -6.66 9.25 -39.22
N ASP A 94 -6.52 10.36 -39.95
CA ASP A 94 -7.60 10.92 -40.80
C ASP A 94 -7.72 10.28 -42.20
N ARG A 95 -6.99 9.19 -42.47
CA ARG A 95 -6.92 8.59 -43.80
C ARG A 95 -7.89 7.42 -43.96
N HIS A 96 -8.45 7.30 -45.16
CA HIS A 96 -9.07 6.04 -45.64
C HIS A 96 -8.04 4.90 -45.87
N MET A 97 -6.87 4.96 -45.23
CA MET A 97 -5.82 3.96 -45.40
C MET A 97 -6.25 2.66 -44.70
N LYS A 98 -6.63 1.66 -45.50
CA LYS A 98 -7.05 0.35 -44.97
C LYS A 98 -5.92 -0.67 -44.82
N LYS A 99 -4.76 -0.39 -45.41
CA LYS A 99 -3.58 -1.26 -45.37
C LYS A 99 -2.30 -0.44 -45.17
N LEU A 100 -1.47 -0.83 -44.21
CA LEU A 100 -0.10 -0.33 -44.08
C LEU A 100 0.83 -1.22 -44.91
N ASP A 101 1.54 -0.62 -45.87
CA ASP A 101 2.53 -1.30 -46.71
C ASP A 101 3.90 -0.64 -46.58
N LEU A 102 4.82 -1.32 -45.92
CA LEU A 102 6.17 -0.85 -45.65
C LEU A 102 7.20 -1.42 -46.65
N SER A 103 6.77 -2.12 -47.71
CA SER A 103 7.65 -2.87 -48.62
C SER A 103 8.75 -2.03 -49.30
N ILE A 104 8.57 -0.71 -49.34
CA ILE A 104 9.54 0.22 -49.91
C ILE A 104 10.81 0.35 -49.04
N PHE A 105 10.77 -0.01 -47.76
CA PHE A 105 11.88 0.15 -46.82
C PHE A 105 12.75 -1.12 -46.73
N SER A 106 13.37 -1.48 -47.86
CA SER A 106 14.18 -2.72 -47.97
C SER A 106 15.39 -2.80 -47.02
N SER A 107 15.87 -1.67 -46.50
CA SER A 107 17.03 -1.61 -45.58
C SER A 107 16.63 -1.38 -44.11
N LEU A 108 15.34 -1.50 -43.77
CA LEU A 108 14.83 -1.16 -42.45
C LEU A 108 15.39 -2.10 -41.39
N ARG A 109 15.92 -1.52 -40.31
CA ARG A 109 16.44 -2.18 -39.11
C ARG A 109 15.55 -1.94 -37.89
N VAL A 110 14.97 -0.74 -37.75
CA VAL A 110 14.08 -0.40 -36.64
C VAL A 110 12.80 0.23 -37.18
N LEU A 111 11.66 -0.28 -36.73
CA LEU A 111 10.35 0.34 -36.90
C LEU A 111 9.82 0.75 -35.52
N GLU A 112 9.55 2.03 -35.35
CA GLU A 112 8.94 2.62 -34.16
C GLU A 112 7.65 3.33 -34.58
N ILE A 113 6.58 3.07 -33.85
CA ILE A 113 5.27 3.69 -34.05
C ILE A 113 4.83 4.19 -32.68
N ASP A 114 4.76 5.51 -32.52
CA ASP A 114 4.36 6.18 -31.29
C ASP A 114 2.84 6.16 -31.12
N GLU A 115 2.37 6.65 -29.96
CA GLU A 115 0.99 6.51 -29.50
C GLU A 115 -0.06 6.97 -30.53
N GLY A 116 -1.19 6.26 -30.57
CA GLY A 116 -2.39 6.73 -31.28
C GLY A 116 -2.31 6.69 -32.81
N CYS A 117 -1.31 6.03 -33.40
CA CYS A 117 -1.16 6.01 -34.86
C CYS A 117 -2.11 5.01 -35.56
N PHE A 118 -2.45 5.31 -36.82
CA PHE A 118 -3.15 4.38 -37.74
C PHE A 118 -4.58 3.93 -37.36
N SER A 119 -5.42 4.82 -36.78
CA SER A 119 -6.79 4.56 -36.26
C SER A 119 -7.88 4.11 -37.28
N ASN A 120 -7.48 3.61 -38.45
CA ASN A 120 -8.37 3.13 -39.52
C ASN A 120 -7.81 1.95 -40.33
N VAL A 121 -6.61 1.48 -39.98
CA VAL A 121 -5.90 0.42 -40.71
C VAL A 121 -6.41 -0.94 -40.26
N VAL A 122 -6.96 -1.70 -41.20
CA VAL A 122 -7.57 -3.01 -40.94
C VAL A 122 -6.61 -4.16 -41.26
N SER A 123 -5.52 -3.91 -42.00
CA SER A 123 -4.55 -4.93 -42.37
C SER A 123 -3.12 -4.39 -42.30
N THR A 124 -2.31 -4.94 -41.41
CA THR A 124 -0.91 -4.55 -41.18
C THR A 124 0.01 -5.70 -41.57
N HIS A 125 0.91 -5.43 -42.51
CA HIS A 125 1.87 -6.42 -43.03
C HIS A 125 3.30 -5.94 -42.78
N ILE A 126 4.02 -6.67 -41.92
CA ILE A 126 5.46 -6.55 -41.73
C ILE A 126 6.06 -7.87 -42.20
N GLU A 127 6.23 -7.97 -43.52
CA GLU A 127 6.65 -9.21 -44.18
C GLU A 127 7.87 -9.01 -45.06
N GLY A 128 8.85 -9.92 -44.97
CA GLY A 128 9.99 -9.99 -45.88
C GLY A 128 11.09 -8.95 -45.63
N PHE A 129 11.24 -8.46 -44.40
CA PHE A 129 12.31 -7.53 -44.04
C PHE A 129 13.57 -8.26 -43.55
N ASP A 130 14.55 -8.41 -44.44
CA ASP A 130 15.79 -9.15 -44.17
C ASP A 130 16.67 -8.52 -43.07
N CYS A 131 16.59 -7.19 -42.90
CA CYS A 131 17.44 -6.42 -41.99
C CYS A 131 16.73 -5.97 -40.71
N LEU A 132 15.42 -6.21 -40.56
CA LEU A 132 14.63 -5.67 -39.45
C LEU A 132 15.01 -6.34 -38.14
N GLU A 133 15.54 -5.57 -37.19
CA GLU A 133 16.04 -6.02 -35.89
C GLU A 133 15.04 -5.78 -34.76
N ALA A 134 14.27 -4.69 -34.81
CA ALA A 134 13.28 -4.35 -33.77
C ALA A 134 12.02 -3.72 -34.36
N VAL A 135 10.87 -4.09 -33.79
CA VAL A 135 9.56 -3.47 -34.03
C VAL A 135 8.98 -3.06 -32.69
N ARG A 136 8.68 -1.77 -32.55
CA ARG A 136 8.10 -1.16 -31.35
C ARG A 136 6.87 -0.37 -31.75
N ILE A 137 5.75 -0.70 -31.12
CA ILE A 137 4.47 -0.06 -31.35
C ILE A 137 3.99 0.37 -29.98
N ASP A 138 3.74 1.65 -29.77
CA ASP A 138 3.26 2.19 -28.51
C ASP A 138 1.74 1.96 -28.38
N SER A 139 1.11 2.66 -27.45
CA SER A 139 -0.27 2.45 -27.02
C SER A 139 -1.28 3.00 -28.04
N SER A 140 -2.49 2.45 -28.02
CA SER A 140 -3.64 2.92 -28.83
C SER A 140 -3.38 2.98 -30.34
N CYS A 141 -2.49 2.14 -30.87
CA CYS A 141 -2.17 2.07 -32.30
C CYS A 141 -3.04 1.04 -33.02
N PHE A 142 -3.42 1.33 -34.28
CA PHE A 142 -4.25 0.44 -35.10
C PHE A 142 -5.62 0.11 -34.45
N GLU A 143 -6.16 1.05 -33.68
CA GLU A 143 -7.53 0.99 -33.18
C GLU A 143 -8.52 1.15 -34.35
N VAL A 144 -9.63 0.42 -34.33
CA VAL A 144 -10.67 0.55 -35.36
C VAL A 144 -11.98 0.88 -34.65
N ASN A 145 -12.48 2.10 -34.85
CA ASN A 145 -13.76 2.61 -34.32
C ASN A 145 -14.96 1.91 -34.98
N ASP A 146 -15.16 0.62 -34.71
CA ASP A 146 -16.38 -0.10 -35.06
C ASP A 146 -17.03 -0.62 -33.77
N ASP A 147 -18.28 -0.22 -33.53
CA ASP A 147 -19.14 -0.64 -32.42
C ASP A 147 -19.18 -2.17 -32.29
N TRP A 148 -18.63 -2.70 -31.19
CA TRP A 148 -18.96 -3.97 -30.50
C TRP A 148 -19.41 -5.20 -31.34
N GLY A 149 -18.86 -5.40 -32.54
CA GLY A 149 -19.50 -6.28 -33.52
C GLY A 149 -18.65 -7.38 -34.13
N GLU A 150 -17.72 -7.03 -35.02
CA GLU A 150 -16.98 -8.02 -35.80
C GLU A 150 -15.57 -7.49 -36.07
N GLY A 151 -14.60 -7.84 -35.22
CA GLY A 151 -13.21 -7.40 -35.41
C GLY A 151 -12.68 -7.82 -36.78
N ARG A 152 -12.29 -6.84 -37.61
CA ARG A 152 -11.79 -7.06 -38.99
C ARG A 152 -10.27 -6.98 -39.11
N GLY A 153 -9.58 -6.55 -38.05
CA GLY A 153 -8.15 -6.30 -38.07
C GLY A 153 -7.33 -7.56 -38.35
N LYS A 154 -6.28 -7.43 -39.16
CA LYS A 154 -5.35 -8.51 -39.46
C LYS A 154 -3.91 -8.02 -39.33
N PHE A 155 -3.10 -8.78 -38.64
CA PHE A 155 -1.70 -8.50 -38.40
C PHE A 155 -0.84 -9.67 -38.84
N PHE A 156 0.15 -9.38 -39.69
CA PHE A 156 1.09 -10.35 -40.21
C PHE A 156 2.52 -9.88 -39.94
N LEU A 157 3.28 -10.69 -39.20
CA LEU A 157 4.71 -10.52 -38.95
C LEU A 157 5.43 -11.77 -39.43
N CYS A 158 5.85 -11.77 -40.70
CA CYS A 158 6.35 -12.97 -41.38
C CYS A 158 7.71 -12.73 -42.02
N ASP A 159 8.55 -13.76 -42.07
CA ASP A 159 9.74 -13.77 -42.93
C ASP A 159 10.72 -12.61 -42.65
N CYS A 160 10.92 -12.29 -41.36
CA CYS A 160 11.87 -11.28 -40.88
C CYS A 160 13.03 -11.97 -40.11
N PRO A 161 14.06 -12.49 -40.80
CA PRO A 161 15.07 -13.36 -40.20
C PRO A 161 16.02 -12.67 -39.20
N ALA A 162 16.15 -11.34 -39.25
CA ALA A 162 16.99 -10.56 -38.37
C ALA A 162 16.27 -10.05 -37.09
N LEU A 163 14.94 -10.21 -37.00
CA LEU A 163 14.14 -9.62 -35.94
C LEU A 163 14.47 -10.24 -34.59
N LYS A 164 14.78 -9.40 -33.59
CA LYS A 164 15.16 -9.81 -32.23
C LYS A 164 14.12 -9.40 -31.20
N GLU A 165 13.49 -8.25 -31.38
CA GLU A 165 12.58 -7.63 -30.42
C GLU A 165 11.25 -7.28 -31.08
N PHE A 166 10.15 -7.68 -30.46
CA PHE A 166 8.80 -7.27 -30.83
C PHE A 166 8.05 -6.76 -29.59
N VAL A 167 7.70 -5.48 -29.59
CA VAL A 167 7.02 -4.80 -28.49
C VAL A 167 5.76 -4.09 -29.00
N VAL A 168 4.66 -4.28 -28.29
CA VAL A 168 3.36 -3.65 -28.57
C VAL A 168 2.80 -3.09 -27.25
N GLY A 169 2.42 -1.81 -27.24
CA GLY A 169 1.77 -1.12 -26.11
C GLY A 169 0.30 -1.51 -25.94
N GLU A 170 -0.32 -1.01 -24.88
CA GLU A 170 -1.72 -1.30 -24.54
C GLU A 170 -2.72 -0.75 -25.56
N LYS A 171 -3.89 -1.40 -25.66
CA LYS A 171 -5.01 -1.10 -26.58
C LYS A 171 -4.66 -1.18 -28.07
N SER A 172 -3.39 -1.41 -28.40
CA SER A 172 -2.95 -1.59 -29.77
C SER A 172 -3.48 -2.89 -30.35
N PHE A 173 -3.97 -2.83 -31.59
CA PHE A 173 -4.61 -3.95 -32.28
C PHE A 173 -5.81 -4.57 -31.54
N ALA A 174 -6.55 -3.82 -30.72
CA ALA A 174 -7.68 -4.35 -29.94
C ALA A 174 -8.70 -5.12 -30.81
N ASN A 175 -9.08 -4.57 -31.97
CA ASN A 175 -10.06 -5.16 -32.89
C ASN A 175 -9.43 -6.13 -33.93
N CYS A 176 -8.22 -6.62 -33.67
CA CYS A 176 -7.46 -7.49 -34.58
C CYS A 176 -7.72 -8.97 -34.29
N THR A 177 -8.51 -9.62 -35.15
CA THR A 177 -8.93 -11.03 -34.99
C THR A 177 -7.97 -12.03 -35.63
N VAL A 178 -7.00 -11.55 -36.43
CA VAL A 178 -5.97 -12.40 -37.05
C VAL A 178 -4.59 -11.89 -36.67
N CYS A 179 -3.83 -12.73 -35.97
CA CYS A 179 -2.43 -12.50 -35.65
C CYS A 179 -1.62 -13.68 -36.18
N GLU A 180 -0.73 -13.42 -37.14
CA GLU A 180 0.14 -14.45 -37.70
C GLU A 180 1.61 -14.05 -37.55
N MET A 181 2.36 -14.90 -36.86
CA MET A 181 3.81 -14.75 -36.66
C MET A 181 4.51 -16.02 -37.14
N ARG A 182 5.30 -15.95 -38.22
CA ARG A 182 6.00 -17.12 -38.76
C ARG A 182 7.37 -16.76 -39.33
N ASN A 183 8.27 -17.74 -39.32
CA ASN A 183 9.63 -17.61 -39.86
C ASN A 183 10.43 -16.45 -39.26
N LEU A 184 10.51 -16.42 -37.92
CA LEU A 184 11.25 -15.41 -37.12
C LEU A 184 12.39 -16.08 -36.32
N PRO A 185 13.43 -16.62 -36.98
CA PRO A 185 14.46 -17.46 -36.35
C PRO A 185 15.36 -16.73 -35.34
N SER A 186 15.46 -15.40 -35.41
CA SER A 186 16.31 -14.60 -34.52
C SER A 186 15.58 -13.96 -33.35
N LEU A 187 14.25 -14.12 -33.24
CA LEU A 187 13.43 -13.43 -32.26
C LEU A 187 13.80 -13.89 -30.85
N GLU A 188 14.09 -12.94 -29.95
CA GLU A 188 14.52 -13.19 -28.58
C GLU A 188 13.41 -12.83 -27.56
N THR A 189 12.65 -11.76 -27.82
CA THR A 189 11.63 -11.26 -26.89
C THR A 189 10.32 -10.89 -27.60
N ILE A 190 9.20 -11.24 -26.98
CA ILE A 190 7.86 -10.76 -27.33
C ILE A 190 7.26 -10.11 -26.08
N SER A 191 6.83 -8.85 -26.20
CA SER A 191 6.08 -8.13 -25.16
C SER A 191 4.86 -7.46 -25.80
N ILE A 192 3.65 -7.82 -25.35
CA ILE A 192 2.40 -7.28 -25.88
C ILE A 192 1.53 -6.83 -24.70
N GLY A 193 1.38 -5.51 -24.53
CA GLY A 193 0.78 -4.89 -23.35
C GLY A 193 1.68 -4.95 -22.11
N ASP A 194 1.24 -4.29 -21.02
CA ASP A 194 1.87 -4.41 -19.70
C ASP A 194 1.09 -5.41 -18.82
N VAL A 195 1.82 -6.30 -18.15
CA VAL A 195 1.27 -7.26 -17.19
C VAL A 195 0.70 -6.61 -15.93
N LYS A 196 1.07 -5.36 -15.64
CA LYS A 196 0.54 -4.60 -14.51
C LYS A 196 -0.86 -4.06 -14.77
N GLU A 197 -1.20 -3.83 -16.02
CA GLU A 197 -2.49 -3.29 -16.42
C GLU A 197 -3.52 -4.40 -16.52
N GLU A 198 -4.71 -4.17 -15.95
CA GLU A 198 -5.79 -5.16 -15.94
C GLU A 198 -6.43 -5.33 -17.33
N GLU A 199 -6.46 -4.26 -18.12
CA GLU A 199 -7.15 -4.14 -19.41
C GLU A 199 -6.20 -3.60 -20.49
N ALA A 200 -5.15 -4.37 -20.81
CA ALA A 200 -4.27 -4.02 -21.92
C ALA A 200 -4.91 -4.30 -23.29
N ASP A 201 -5.88 -5.21 -23.37
CA ASP A 201 -6.83 -5.40 -24.49
C ASP A 201 -6.23 -5.56 -25.91
N CYS A 202 -5.00 -6.05 -26.05
CA CYS A 202 -4.42 -6.29 -27.37
C CYS A 202 -4.92 -7.60 -28.01
N PHE A 203 -5.18 -7.57 -29.33
CA PHE A 203 -5.49 -8.76 -30.15
C PHE A 203 -6.70 -9.57 -29.67
N TRP A 204 -7.81 -8.90 -29.37
CA TRP A 204 -9.02 -9.57 -28.91
C TRP A 204 -9.57 -10.55 -29.97
N TYR A 205 -10.02 -11.73 -29.52
CA TYR A 205 -10.44 -12.88 -30.33
C TYR A 205 -9.38 -13.51 -31.25
N SER A 206 -8.14 -13.00 -31.23
CA SER A 206 -7.07 -13.52 -32.06
C SER A 206 -6.44 -14.80 -31.49
N SER A 207 -5.91 -15.65 -32.36
CA SER A 207 -5.13 -16.82 -31.93
C SER A 207 -3.64 -16.50 -31.90
N LEU A 208 -2.93 -16.99 -30.88
CA LEU A 208 -1.48 -16.87 -30.78
C LEU A 208 -0.82 -18.20 -31.15
N VAL A 209 0.00 -18.20 -32.20
CA VAL A 209 0.71 -19.40 -32.67
C VAL A 209 2.19 -19.08 -32.84
N LEU A 210 3.01 -19.59 -31.93
CA LEU A 210 4.46 -19.46 -31.91
C LEU A 210 5.09 -20.84 -32.13
N ARG A 211 5.74 -21.02 -33.29
CA ARG A 211 6.37 -22.28 -33.67
C ARG A 211 7.80 -22.07 -34.14
N ASN A 212 8.68 -22.99 -33.76
CA ASN A 212 10.04 -23.11 -34.31
C ASN A 212 10.85 -21.79 -34.23
N MET A 213 10.80 -21.10 -33.09
CA MET A 213 11.60 -19.89 -32.83
C MET A 213 12.76 -20.26 -31.90
N PRO A 214 13.94 -20.62 -32.43
CA PRO A 214 15.01 -21.26 -31.67
C PRO A 214 15.72 -20.34 -30.67
N LYS A 215 15.55 -19.01 -30.78
CA LYS A 215 16.19 -18.02 -29.90
C LYS A 215 15.24 -17.32 -28.94
N LEU A 216 13.94 -17.58 -29.00
CA LEU A 216 12.95 -16.90 -28.18
C LEU A 216 13.15 -17.27 -26.71
N LYS A 217 13.34 -16.26 -25.84
CA LYS A 217 13.65 -16.42 -24.41
C LYS A 217 12.47 -16.07 -23.52
N THR A 218 11.74 -15.00 -23.83
CA THR A 218 10.67 -14.50 -22.97
C THR A 218 9.43 -14.12 -23.79
N VAL A 219 8.26 -14.45 -23.26
CA VAL A 219 6.97 -13.98 -23.76
C VAL A 219 6.20 -13.33 -22.62
N THR A 220 5.81 -12.08 -22.82
CA THR A 220 5.04 -11.28 -21.87
C THR A 220 3.76 -10.79 -22.54
N LEU A 221 2.61 -11.10 -21.96
CA LEU A 221 1.29 -10.65 -22.44
C LEU A 221 0.56 -9.90 -21.31
N GLY A 222 0.09 -8.69 -21.56
CA GLY A 222 -0.68 -7.85 -20.64
C GLY A 222 -2.09 -8.35 -20.36
N GLY A 223 -2.84 -7.63 -19.51
CA GLY A 223 -4.22 -7.98 -19.14
C GLY A 223 -5.16 -8.07 -20.35
N ALA A 224 -6.01 -9.10 -20.38
CA ALA A 224 -6.95 -9.40 -21.46
C ALA A 224 -6.35 -9.57 -22.88
N CYS A 225 -5.01 -9.57 -23.03
CA CYS A 225 -4.37 -9.83 -24.31
C CYS A 225 -4.75 -11.22 -24.84
N PHE A 226 -5.16 -11.28 -26.11
CA PHE A 226 -5.67 -12.51 -26.76
C PHE A 226 -6.85 -13.16 -26.01
N CYS A 227 -7.66 -12.38 -25.28
CA CYS A 227 -8.91 -12.87 -24.70
C CYS A 227 -9.91 -13.24 -25.82
N GLY A 228 -10.65 -14.33 -25.66
CA GLY A 228 -11.48 -14.92 -26.71
C GLY A 228 -10.69 -15.67 -27.79
N CYS A 229 -9.46 -16.12 -27.52
CA CYS A 229 -8.68 -16.85 -28.53
C CYS A 229 -9.27 -18.25 -28.84
N HIS A 230 -8.98 -18.77 -30.04
CA HIS A 230 -9.29 -20.16 -30.40
C HIS A 230 -8.10 -21.10 -30.21
N LYS A 231 -6.88 -20.58 -30.39
CA LYS A 231 -5.64 -21.34 -30.28
C LYS A 231 -4.58 -20.52 -29.57
N ALA A 232 -3.91 -21.14 -28.60
CA ALA A 232 -2.65 -20.67 -28.03
C ALA A 232 -1.63 -21.81 -28.16
N VAL A 233 -0.65 -21.64 -29.04
CA VAL A 233 0.33 -22.68 -29.39
C VAL A 233 1.74 -22.17 -29.18
N PHE A 234 2.49 -22.86 -28.33
CA PHE A 234 3.91 -22.66 -28.09
C PHE A 234 4.61 -23.99 -28.36
N GLU A 235 5.28 -24.09 -29.51
CA GLU A 235 5.82 -25.36 -30.00
C GLU A 235 7.26 -25.21 -30.49
N ASN A 236 8.15 -26.10 -30.04
CA ASN A 236 9.56 -26.14 -30.45
C ASN A 236 10.28 -24.79 -30.20
N LEU A 237 10.26 -24.34 -28.94
CA LEU A 237 10.93 -23.11 -28.48
C LEU A 237 12.04 -23.49 -27.47
N PRO A 238 13.20 -24.00 -27.95
CA PRO A 238 14.22 -24.62 -27.11
C PRO A 238 14.94 -23.69 -26.14
N MET A 239 14.84 -22.37 -26.34
CA MET A 239 15.49 -21.35 -25.52
C MET A 239 14.51 -20.56 -24.64
N LEU A 240 13.22 -20.89 -24.66
CA LEU A 240 12.20 -20.16 -23.90
C LEU A 240 12.35 -20.45 -22.40
N GLU A 241 12.53 -19.41 -21.60
CA GLU A 241 12.82 -19.48 -20.17
C GLU A 241 11.62 -19.08 -19.30
N SER A 242 10.81 -18.11 -19.77
CA SER A 242 9.65 -17.60 -19.04
C SER A 242 8.47 -17.22 -19.94
N ILE A 243 7.26 -17.47 -19.45
CA ILE A 243 6.00 -16.94 -19.97
C ILE A 243 5.29 -16.21 -18.83
N GLN A 244 5.03 -14.92 -19.03
CA GLN A 244 4.30 -14.08 -18.06
C GLN A 244 3.01 -13.54 -18.68
N LEU A 245 1.91 -13.73 -17.97
CA LEU A 245 0.56 -13.41 -18.42
C LEU A 245 -0.09 -12.42 -17.44
N GLY A 246 -0.76 -11.40 -17.96
CA GLY A 246 -1.63 -10.52 -17.21
C GLY A 246 -2.97 -11.19 -16.87
N LYS A 247 -3.82 -10.47 -16.14
CA LYS A 247 -5.18 -10.91 -15.78
C LYS A 247 -5.97 -11.26 -17.06
N ASP A 248 -6.63 -12.42 -17.10
CA ASP A 248 -7.46 -12.89 -18.21
C ASP A 248 -6.78 -13.05 -19.59
N ALA A 249 -5.46 -12.90 -19.67
CA ALA A 249 -4.71 -13.12 -20.89
C ALA A 249 -4.85 -14.59 -21.35
N LEU A 250 -4.98 -14.82 -22.66
CA LEU A 250 -5.21 -16.15 -23.26
C LEU A 250 -6.45 -16.88 -22.69
N LYS A 251 -7.50 -16.15 -22.34
CA LYS A 251 -8.86 -16.71 -22.17
C LYS A 251 -9.40 -17.16 -23.53
N PHE A 252 -9.99 -18.35 -23.61
CA PHE A 252 -10.52 -18.92 -24.84
C PHE A 252 -12.03 -18.67 -24.98
N VAL A 253 -12.53 -18.68 -26.22
CA VAL A 253 -13.97 -18.83 -26.45
C VAL A 253 -14.40 -20.24 -26.04
N ASP A 254 -15.55 -20.36 -25.38
CA ASP A 254 -16.17 -21.66 -25.05
C ASP A 254 -16.78 -22.34 -26.30
N LEU A 255 -15.90 -22.81 -27.19
CA LEU A 255 -16.25 -23.50 -28.43
C LEU A 255 -15.53 -24.84 -28.52
N LYS A 256 -16.22 -25.85 -29.07
CA LYS A 256 -15.61 -27.15 -29.34
C LYS A 256 -14.43 -26.99 -30.31
N GLY A 257 -13.27 -27.51 -29.90
CA GLY A 257 -12.07 -27.56 -30.74
C GLY A 257 -11.05 -26.44 -30.50
N THR A 258 -11.23 -25.60 -29.47
CA THR A 258 -10.18 -24.69 -29.00
C THR A 258 -8.95 -25.47 -28.51
N VAL A 259 -7.75 -24.94 -28.77
CA VAL A 259 -6.47 -25.66 -28.55
C VAL A 259 -5.49 -24.83 -27.74
N LEU A 260 -5.08 -25.36 -26.58
CA LEU A 260 -3.91 -24.92 -25.84
C LEU A 260 -2.80 -25.96 -26.00
N MET A 261 -1.63 -25.55 -26.48
CA MET A 261 -0.48 -26.44 -26.64
C MET A 261 0.82 -25.78 -26.16
N LEU A 262 1.47 -26.42 -25.20
CA LEU A 262 2.85 -26.15 -24.78
C LEU A 262 3.66 -27.43 -25.05
N SER A 263 4.49 -27.42 -26.08
CA SER A 263 5.19 -28.63 -26.52
C SER A 263 6.65 -28.35 -26.86
N ASN A 264 7.56 -29.19 -26.35
CA ASN A 264 9.00 -29.10 -26.60
C ASN A 264 9.58 -27.72 -26.19
N LEU A 265 9.46 -27.40 -24.89
CA LEU A 265 9.98 -26.18 -24.25
C LEU A 265 10.96 -26.57 -23.12
N PRO A 266 12.12 -27.17 -23.44
CA PRO A 266 13.02 -27.81 -22.48
C PRO A 266 13.65 -26.88 -21.43
N LYS A 267 13.67 -25.56 -21.67
CA LYS A 267 14.24 -24.55 -20.76
C LYS A 267 13.20 -23.72 -20.01
N LEU A 268 11.91 -23.94 -20.25
CA LEU A 268 10.87 -23.13 -19.63
C LEU A 268 10.85 -23.41 -18.13
N THR A 269 11.09 -22.38 -17.31
CA THR A 269 11.14 -22.48 -15.85
C THR A 269 9.91 -21.90 -15.16
N THR A 270 9.33 -20.86 -15.75
CA THR A 270 8.18 -20.14 -15.17
C THR A 270 7.05 -19.94 -16.19
N LEU A 271 5.83 -20.18 -15.73
CA LEU A 271 4.57 -19.88 -16.41
C LEU A 271 3.60 -19.27 -15.40
N THR A 272 3.45 -17.95 -15.38
CA THR A 272 2.71 -17.27 -14.29
C THR A 272 1.68 -16.29 -14.82
N THR A 273 0.48 -16.30 -14.24
CA THR A 273 -0.53 -15.25 -14.37
C THR A 273 -0.57 -14.34 -13.14
N ARG A 274 -1.16 -13.14 -13.27
CA ARG A 274 -1.38 -12.20 -12.16
C ARG A 274 -2.83 -12.22 -11.67
N GLY A 275 -2.99 -12.06 -10.35
CA GLY A 275 -4.29 -11.89 -9.70
C GLY A 275 -5.20 -13.13 -9.77
N ASP A 276 -6.47 -12.92 -9.45
CA ASP A 276 -7.54 -13.84 -9.86
C ASP A 276 -7.80 -13.64 -11.35
N SER A 277 -7.63 -14.71 -12.12
CA SER A 277 -7.50 -14.64 -13.58
C SER A 277 -8.08 -15.89 -14.23
N GLU A 278 -8.85 -15.66 -15.30
CA GLU A 278 -9.41 -16.67 -16.18
C GLU A 278 -8.46 -17.04 -17.33
N THR A 279 -7.15 -16.81 -17.17
CA THR A 279 -6.12 -17.32 -18.08
C THR A 279 -6.33 -18.82 -18.33
N PHE A 280 -6.30 -19.22 -19.60
CA PHE A 280 -6.57 -20.60 -20.04
C PHE A 280 -7.95 -21.15 -19.66
N TRP A 281 -8.94 -20.29 -19.44
CA TRP A 281 -10.34 -20.71 -19.37
C TRP A 281 -10.89 -21.02 -20.77
N GLY A 282 -11.65 -22.10 -20.94
CA GLY A 282 -12.28 -22.49 -22.22
C GLY A 282 -11.49 -23.36 -23.24
N PRO A 283 -10.23 -23.81 -23.06
CA PRO A 283 -9.56 -24.64 -24.05
C PRO A 283 -10.10 -26.08 -24.02
N HIS A 284 -10.59 -26.58 -25.15
CA HIS A 284 -11.19 -27.91 -25.25
C HIS A 284 -10.16 -29.04 -25.40
N ILE A 285 -9.02 -28.73 -26.04
CA ILE A 285 -7.88 -29.63 -26.25
C ILE A 285 -6.65 -28.99 -25.61
N VAL A 286 -6.08 -29.67 -24.61
CA VAL A 286 -4.90 -29.21 -23.88
C VAL A 286 -3.75 -30.21 -24.06
N THR A 287 -2.59 -29.71 -24.47
CA THR A 287 -1.38 -30.51 -24.70
C THR A 287 -0.19 -29.89 -23.98
N PHE A 288 0.40 -30.63 -23.03
CA PHE A 288 1.61 -30.26 -22.31
C PHE A 288 2.65 -31.37 -22.46
N GLU A 289 3.65 -31.15 -23.31
CA GLU A 289 4.65 -32.16 -23.66
C GLU A 289 6.06 -31.59 -23.59
N ASP A 290 6.98 -32.32 -22.97
CA ASP A 290 8.41 -31.98 -22.93
C ASP A 290 8.69 -30.57 -22.37
N LEU A 291 8.26 -30.36 -21.13
CA LEU A 291 8.51 -29.17 -20.28
C LEU A 291 9.32 -29.53 -19.01
N PRO A 292 10.46 -30.26 -19.11
CA PRO A 292 11.14 -30.86 -17.96
C PRO A 292 11.71 -29.86 -16.94
N ALA A 293 12.01 -28.63 -17.34
CA ALA A 293 12.59 -27.60 -16.48
C ALA A 293 11.55 -26.72 -15.75
N LEU A 294 10.26 -26.95 -15.99
CA LEU A 294 9.20 -26.08 -15.47
C LEU A 294 8.99 -26.32 -13.97
N THR A 295 9.35 -25.33 -13.15
CA THR A 295 9.28 -25.41 -11.69
C THR A 295 8.15 -24.58 -11.10
N THR A 296 7.72 -23.52 -11.79
CA THR A 296 6.72 -22.58 -11.28
C THR A 296 5.59 -22.42 -12.30
N ALA A 297 4.37 -22.80 -11.90
CA ALA A 297 3.15 -22.56 -12.64
C ALA A 297 2.11 -21.95 -11.69
N THR A 298 1.58 -20.76 -12.00
CA THR A 298 0.58 -20.08 -11.15
C THR A 298 -0.58 -19.60 -12.00
N PHE A 299 -1.74 -20.23 -11.84
CA PHE A 299 -3.01 -19.81 -12.41
C PHE A 299 -4.16 -20.52 -11.67
N PHE A 300 -5.24 -19.80 -11.35
CA PHE A 300 -6.24 -20.21 -10.36
C PHE A 300 -7.48 -20.89 -10.98
N SER A 301 -8.09 -20.21 -11.97
CA SER A 301 -9.38 -20.55 -12.59
C SER A 301 -9.24 -21.08 -14.04
N SER A 302 -8.22 -21.91 -14.28
CA SER A 302 -7.85 -22.39 -15.62
C SER A 302 -8.49 -23.73 -16.02
N PHE A 303 -8.52 -23.98 -17.34
CA PHE A 303 -8.92 -25.23 -17.99
C PHE A 303 -10.38 -25.66 -17.82
N HIS A 304 -11.26 -24.73 -17.47
CA HIS A 304 -12.69 -24.95 -17.57
C HIS A 304 -13.07 -25.29 -19.01
N GLY A 305 -13.89 -26.32 -19.23
CA GLY A 305 -14.26 -26.78 -20.58
C GLY A 305 -13.18 -27.62 -21.29
N ALA A 306 -12.10 -28.03 -20.61
CA ALA A 306 -11.10 -28.94 -21.19
C ALA A 306 -11.57 -30.39 -21.18
N HIS A 307 -11.67 -30.98 -22.38
CA HIS A 307 -12.17 -32.36 -22.55
C HIS A 307 -11.11 -33.34 -23.03
N LYS A 308 -10.07 -32.89 -23.75
CA LYS A 308 -9.02 -33.75 -24.29
C LYS A 308 -7.66 -33.30 -23.78
N TRP A 309 -7.00 -34.17 -23.03
CA TRP A 309 -5.69 -33.91 -22.42
C TRP A 309 -4.62 -34.81 -23.00
N ARG A 310 -3.43 -34.25 -23.19
CA ARG A 310 -2.18 -34.99 -23.41
C ARG A 310 -1.10 -34.33 -22.57
N VAL A 311 -0.61 -35.03 -21.55
CA VAL A 311 0.35 -34.50 -20.58
C VAL A 311 1.48 -35.51 -20.42
N PHE A 312 2.71 -35.11 -20.74
CA PHE A 312 3.88 -35.98 -20.66
C PHE A 312 5.16 -35.17 -20.45
N ASN A 313 5.94 -35.50 -19.42
CA ASN A 313 7.20 -34.82 -19.11
C ASN A 313 7.01 -33.31 -18.92
N ALA A 314 5.95 -32.91 -18.20
CA ALA A 314 5.49 -31.52 -18.14
C ALA A 314 5.94 -30.75 -16.87
N GLY A 315 6.94 -31.23 -16.14
CA GLY A 315 7.46 -30.58 -14.93
C GLY A 315 6.39 -30.40 -13.84
N VAL A 316 6.35 -29.23 -13.19
CA VAL A 316 5.39 -28.91 -12.12
C VAL A 316 3.93 -29.04 -12.56
N LEU A 317 3.62 -28.87 -13.87
CA LEU A 317 2.26 -28.99 -14.40
C LEU A 317 1.67 -30.38 -14.23
N GLU A 318 2.50 -31.43 -14.16
CA GLU A 318 1.99 -32.79 -13.92
C GLU A 318 1.39 -32.96 -12.52
N SER A 319 1.77 -32.09 -11.57
CA SER A 319 1.25 -32.07 -10.20
C SER A 319 0.26 -30.93 -9.95
N HIS A 320 0.02 -30.09 -10.97
CA HIS A 320 -0.86 -28.93 -10.85
C HIS A 320 -2.32 -29.38 -10.78
N TYR A 321 -3.08 -28.81 -9.84
CA TYR A 321 -4.43 -29.28 -9.49
C TYR A 321 -5.45 -29.16 -10.63
N GLY A 322 -5.21 -28.27 -11.60
CA GLY A 322 -6.04 -28.12 -12.81
C GLY A 322 -5.71 -29.08 -13.96
N VAL A 323 -4.67 -29.91 -13.85
CA VAL A 323 -4.19 -30.77 -14.95
C VAL A 323 -4.59 -32.23 -14.73
N CYS A 324 -5.33 -32.81 -15.68
CA CYS A 324 -5.76 -34.21 -15.62
C CYS A 324 -4.68 -35.15 -16.18
N ARG A 325 -4.22 -36.13 -15.38
CA ARG A 325 -3.28 -37.18 -15.83
C ARG A 325 -4.02 -38.29 -16.58
N HIS A 326 -3.60 -38.55 -17.81
CA HIS A 326 -3.91 -39.81 -18.49
C HIS A 326 -2.63 -40.65 -18.57
N ASP A 327 -2.46 -41.52 -17.57
CA ASP A 327 -1.94 -42.90 -17.69
C ASP A 327 -1.37 -43.40 -16.34
N ILE A 328 -2.26 -43.91 -15.48
CA ILE A 328 -2.20 -45.26 -14.83
C ILE A 328 -3.39 -45.50 -13.89
N HIS A 329 -4.14 -44.49 -13.45
CA HIS A 329 -5.48 -44.65 -12.89
C HIS A 329 -6.33 -43.48 -13.38
N SER A 330 -7.31 -43.72 -14.27
CA SER A 330 -8.22 -42.64 -14.64
C SER A 330 -8.90 -42.14 -13.38
N ASN A 331 -8.83 -40.82 -13.15
CA ASN A 331 -9.63 -40.18 -12.13
C ASN A 331 -11.09 -40.63 -12.30
N ILE A 332 -11.74 -40.91 -11.18
CA ILE A 332 -13.12 -41.33 -11.09
C ILE A 332 -13.99 -40.14 -11.50
N ARG A 333 -14.71 -40.28 -12.61
CA ARG A 333 -15.55 -39.22 -13.19
C ARG A 333 -16.98 -39.25 -12.69
N SER A 334 -17.38 -40.37 -12.09
CA SER A 334 -18.72 -40.57 -11.57
C SER A 334 -18.77 -41.67 -10.49
N LEU A 335 -19.85 -41.71 -9.72
CA LEU A 335 -20.07 -42.80 -8.78
C LEU A 335 -20.37 -44.14 -9.47
N SER A 336 -20.83 -44.12 -10.72
CA SER A 336 -20.99 -45.35 -11.51
C SER A 336 -19.63 -45.97 -11.87
N GLU A 337 -18.63 -45.14 -12.19
CA GLU A 337 -17.26 -45.58 -12.42
C GLU A 337 -16.64 -46.13 -11.13
N LEU A 338 -16.79 -45.42 -10.00
CA LEU A 338 -16.36 -45.91 -8.68
C LEU A 338 -16.93 -47.31 -8.35
N ARG A 339 -18.23 -47.51 -8.61
CA ARG A 339 -18.90 -48.81 -8.39
C ARG A 339 -18.36 -49.91 -9.30
N SER A 340 -17.93 -49.57 -10.51
CA SER A 340 -17.40 -50.53 -11.50
C SER A 340 -15.95 -50.94 -11.22
N LEU A 341 -15.14 -50.05 -10.65
CA LEU A 341 -13.73 -50.27 -10.35
C LEU A 341 -13.51 -51.16 -9.11
N GLY A 342 -14.53 -51.33 -8.27
CA GLY A 342 -14.54 -52.26 -7.14
C GLY A 342 -13.80 -51.76 -5.88
N LYS A 343 -13.93 -52.51 -4.79
CA LYS A 343 -13.41 -52.12 -3.44
C LYS A 343 -11.92 -52.41 -3.24
N THR A 344 -11.20 -52.79 -4.30
CA THR A 344 -9.76 -53.14 -4.26
C THR A 344 -8.84 -51.94 -4.54
N LEU A 345 -9.41 -50.76 -4.82
CA LEU A 345 -8.66 -49.56 -5.13
C LEU A 345 -7.78 -49.11 -3.96
N THR A 346 -6.56 -48.70 -4.30
CA THR A 346 -5.59 -48.12 -3.38
C THR A 346 -5.64 -46.60 -3.37
N GLU A 347 -6.11 -45.97 -4.44
CA GLU A 347 -6.27 -44.51 -4.52
C GLU A 347 -7.66 -44.19 -5.09
N LEU A 348 -8.31 -43.17 -4.50
CA LEU A 348 -9.59 -42.64 -4.95
C LEU A 348 -9.38 -41.18 -5.32
N VAL A 349 -9.17 -40.89 -6.60
CA VAL A 349 -9.01 -39.53 -7.12
C VAL A 349 -10.20 -39.23 -8.00
N PHE A 350 -11.00 -38.23 -7.65
CA PHE A 350 -12.18 -37.80 -8.41
C PHE A 350 -11.88 -36.52 -9.21
N ASP A 351 -12.38 -36.46 -10.44
CA ASP A 351 -12.25 -35.27 -11.30
C ASP A 351 -12.99 -34.07 -10.69
N ALA A 352 -12.58 -32.85 -11.07
CA ALA A 352 -13.35 -31.64 -10.76
C ALA A 352 -14.72 -31.68 -11.43
N GLY A 353 -15.76 -31.26 -10.71
CA GLY A 353 -17.15 -31.35 -11.15
C GLY A 353 -17.68 -32.79 -11.19
N CYS A 354 -17.03 -33.74 -10.52
CA CYS A 354 -17.57 -35.07 -10.38
C CYS A 354 -18.88 -34.99 -9.59
N GLU A 355 -19.99 -35.41 -10.20
CA GLU A 355 -21.30 -35.43 -9.55
C GLU A 355 -21.75 -34.02 -9.07
N SER A 356 -21.49 -32.96 -9.85
CA SER A 356 -21.83 -31.56 -9.54
C SER A 356 -23.31 -31.30 -9.21
N TYR A 357 -24.23 -32.17 -9.65
CA TYR A 357 -25.67 -32.06 -9.40
C TYR A 357 -26.25 -33.43 -9.01
N THR A 358 -25.64 -34.06 -8.01
CA THR A 358 -26.06 -35.40 -7.59
C THR A 358 -27.31 -35.37 -6.74
N LYS A 359 -28.12 -36.43 -6.85
CA LYS A 359 -29.24 -36.71 -5.93
C LYS A 359 -28.78 -37.48 -4.70
N LEU A 360 -27.48 -37.78 -4.60
CA LEU A 360 -26.90 -38.50 -3.48
C LEU A 360 -26.90 -37.61 -2.24
N GLU A 361 -27.59 -38.04 -1.18
CA GLU A 361 -27.55 -37.33 0.11
C GLU A 361 -26.39 -37.79 1.01
N LYS A 362 -25.88 -39.01 0.81
CA LYS A 362 -24.85 -39.63 1.67
C LYS A 362 -23.71 -40.24 0.86
N LEU A 363 -22.48 -39.83 1.16
CA LEU A 363 -21.25 -40.36 0.58
C LEU A 363 -20.40 -41.03 1.67
N ASP A 364 -20.31 -42.36 1.62
CA ASP A 364 -19.58 -43.16 2.61
C ASP A 364 -18.38 -43.89 1.98
N PHE A 365 -17.18 -43.57 2.46
CA PHE A 365 -15.92 -44.17 2.04
C PHE A 365 -15.51 -45.39 2.89
N SER A 366 -16.25 -45.73 3.93
CA SER A 366 -15.87 -46.76 4.91
C SER A 366 -15.63 -48.15 4.31
N ALA A 367 -16.16 -48.41 3.12
CA ALA A 367 -15.99 -49.68 2.41
C ALA A 367 -14.60 -49.87 1.75
N TYR A 368 -13.81 -48.81 1.56
CA TYR A 368 -12.55 -48.84 0.78
C TYR A 368 -11.32 -49.06 1.67
N LYS A 369 -11.25 -50.19 2.39
CA LYS A 369 -10.24 -50.44 3.44
C LYS A 369 -8.78 -50.42 2.97
N ASN A 370 -8.52 -50.58 1.67
CA ASN A 370 -7.18 -50.57 1.08
C ASN A 370 -6.71 -49.20 0.60
N VAL A 371 -7.56 -48.16 0.71
CA VAL A 371 -7.24 -46.84 0.18
C VAL A 371 -6.17 -46.13 1.01
N THR A 372 -5.18 -45.56 0.34
CA THR A 372 -4.10 -44.75 0.91
C THR A 372 -4.30 -43.26 0.65
N ARG A 373 -5.08 -42.89 -0.37
CA ARG A 373 -5.27 -41.50 -0.79
C ARG A 373 -6.70 -41.28 -1.29
N ILE A 374 -7.39 -40.27 -0.76
CA ILE A 374 -8.69 -39.79 -1.26
C ILE A 374 -8.54 -38.33 -1.65
N VAL A 375 -8.77 -38.02 -2.93
CA VAL A 375 -8.71 -36.66 -3.48
C VAL A 375 -9.99 -36.40 -4.27
N ILE A 376 -10.71 -35.33 -3.92
CA ILE A 376 -11.92 -34.90 -4.63
C ILE A 376 -11.61 -33.56 -5.29
N GLY A 377 -11.79 -33.47 -6.61
CA GLY A 377 -11.60 -32.24 -7.38
C GLY A 377 -12.67 -31.18 -7.08
N ASN A 378 -12.40 -29.92 -7.44
CA ASN A 378 -13.27 -28.77 -7.13
C ASN A 378 -14.72 -28.95 -7.63
N HIS A 379 -15.67 -28.30 -6.96
CA HIS A 379 -17.11 -28.26 -7.26
C HIS A 379 -17.79 -29.63 -7.42
N SER A 380 -17.24 -30.65 -6.76
CA SER A 380 -17.75 -32.02 -6.83
C SER A 380 -18.74 -32.32 -5.71
N PHE A 381 -19.66 -33.27 -5.97
CA PHE A 381 -20.61 -33.78 -4.99
C PHE A 381 -21.47 -32.71 -4.30
N LYS A 382 -21.95 -31.69 -5.04
CA LYS A 382 -22.90 -30.71 -4.48
C LYS A 382 -24.17 -31.43 -4.00
N ARG A 383 -24.87 -30.86 -3.02
CA ARG A 383 -26.10 -31.40 -2.37
C ARG A 383 -25.90 -32.66 -1.49
N VAL A 384 -24.70 -33.25 -1.42
CA VAL A 384 -24.42 -34.30 -0.43
C VAL A 384 -24.48 -33.69 0.97
N LYS A 385 -25.28 -34.29 1.85
CA LYS A 385 -25.48 -33.84 3.24
C LYS A 385 -24.60 -34.61 4.22
N GLU A 386 -24.20 -35.84 3.94
CA GLU A 386 -23.42 -36.65 4.87
C GLU A 386 -22.19 -37.23 4.17
N VAL A 387 -21.00 -36.89 4.66
CA VAL A 387 -19.72 -37.43 4.18
C VAL A 387 -19.04 -38.18 5.32
N THR A 388 -18.86 -39.49 5.14
CA THR A 388 -18.25 -40.37 6.15
C THR A 388 -16.94 -40.97 5.63
N VAL A 389 -15.86 -40.72 6.37
CA VAL A 389 -14.53 -41.31 6.18
C VAL A 389 -14.17 -42.04 7.47
N GLU A 390 -14.62 -43.30 7.61
CA GLU A 390 -14.47 -44.06 8.84
C GLU A 390 -13.74 -45.40 8.68
N GLY A 391 -12.80 -45.65 9.60
CA GLY A 391 -12.15 -46.95 9.74
C GLY A 391 -11.30 -47.34 8.54
N LEU A 392 -10.57 -46.38 7.96
CA LEU A 392 -9.66 -46.60 6.83
C LEU A 392 -8.22 -46.71 7.36
N PRO A 393 -7.68 -47.93 7.57
CA PRO A 393 -6.42 -48.13 8.29
C PRO A 393 -5.18 -47.70 7.51
N LEU A 394 -5.27 -47.65 6.17
CA LEU A 394 -4.15 -47.32 5.29
C LEU A 394 -4.20 -45.89 4.73
N LEU A 395 -5.28 -45.14 5.00
CA LEU A 395 -5.48 -43.79 4.44
C LEU A 395 -4.42 -42.84 5.00
N VAL A 396 -3.63 -42.21 4.12
CA VAL A 396 -2.55 -41.27 4.43
C VAL A 396 -2.96 -39.83 4.11
N GLU A 397 -3.72 -39.61 3.05
CA GLU A 397 -4.11 -38.28 2.58
C GLU A 397 -5.59 -38.20 2.23
N LEU A 398 -6.25 -37.16 2.74
CA LEU A 398 -7.63 -36.77 2.43
C LEU A 398 -7.65 -35.33 1.94
N LYS A 399 -8.12 -35.10 0.71
CA LYS A 399 -8.19 -33.78 0.09
C LYS A 399 -9.54 -33.54 -0.57
N PHE A 400 -10.21 -32.46 -0.19
CA PHE A 400 -11.40 -31.94 -0.87
C PHE A 400 -11.05 -30.61 -1.54
N GLY A 401 -11.43 -30.49 -2.82
CA GLY A 401 -11.26 -29.27 -3.61
C GLY A 401 -12.22 -28.16 -3.20
N GLU A 402 -12.07 -27.01 -3.83
CA GLU A 402 -12.92 -25.84 -3.59
C GLU A 402 -14.38 -26.11 -3.96
N GLY A 403 -15.35 -25.60 -3.20
CA GLY A 403 -16.78 -25.69 -3.50
C GLY A 403 -17.36 -27.11 -3.48
N CYS A 404 -16.65 -28.11 -2.92
CA CYS A 404 -17.18 -29.47 -2.80
C CYS A 404 -18.29 -29.52 -1.74
N PHE A 405 -19.31 -30.37 -1.94
CA PHE A 405 -20.38 -30.55 -0.95
C PHE A 405 -21.18 -29.28 -0.59
N SER A 406 -21.17 -28.25 -1.46
CA SER A 406 -22.00 -27.06 -1.32
C SER A 406 -23.43 -27.30 -1.82
N TYR A 407 -24.36 -26.39 -1.52
CA TYR A 407 -25.75 -26.45 -1.96
C TYR A 407 -26.03 -25.30 -2.95
N GLU A 408 -26.48 -25.62 -4.17
CA GLU A 408 -27.06 -24.66 -5.12
C GLU A 408 -28.56 -24.96 -5.23
N LYS A 409 -29.43 -23.95 -5.11
CA LYS A 409 -30.87 -24.08 -5.34
C LYS A 409 -31.11 -24.18 -6.86
N GLU A 410 -31.89 -25.16 -7.30
CA GLU A 410 -32.40 -25.19 -8.69
C GLU A 410 -33.30 -23.96 -8.90
N SER A 411 -32.94 -23.07 -9.82
CA SER A 411 -33.88 -22.12 -10.40
C SER A 411 -34.56 -22.81 -11.59
N ASP A 412 -35.87 -23.02 -11.49
CA ASP A 412 -36.68 -23.72 -12.51
C ASP A 412 -36.98 -22.85 -13.76
N ASP A 413 -36.35 -21.69 -13.91
CA ASP A 413 -36.59 -20.79 -15.03
C ASP A 413 -35.51 -20.90 -16.11
N GLU A 414 -35.93 -21.14 -17.35
CA GLU A 414 -35.09 -21.12 -18.57
C GLU A 414 -34.38 -19.75 -18.78
N THR A 415 -34.81 -18.72 -18.04
CA THR A 415 -34.17 -17.40 -17.91
C THR A 415 -32.96 -17.42 -16.98
N GLY A 416 -32.92 -18.31 -15.99
CA GLY A 416 -31.79 -18.53 -15.08
C GLY A 416 -30.55 -19.10 -15.78
N LEU A 417 -30.74 -19.86 -16.86
CA LEU A 417 -29.64 -20.32 -17.74
C LEU A 417 -29.03 -19.18 -18.58
N ARG A 418 -29.83 -18.14 -18.90
CA ARG A 418 -29.33 -16.92 -19.58
C ARG A 418 -28.70 -15.94 -18.59
N ASN A 419 -29.25 -15.84 -17.37
CA ASN A 419 -28.63 -15.04 -16.31
C ASN A 419 -27.38 -15.71 -15.73
N LEU A 420 -27.22 -17.04 -15.78
CA LEU A 420 -25.92 -17.70 -15.50
C LEU A 420 -24.84 -17.44 -16.57
N LEU A 421 -25.25 -16.95 -17.74
CA LEU A 421 -24.35 -16.57 -18.83
C LEU A 421 -24.06 -15.06 -18.83
N SER A 422 -24.84 -14.24 -18.12
CA SER A 422 -24.59 -12.79 -17.94
C SER A 422 -24.12 -12.39 -16.54
N ASP A 423 -24.46 -13.13 -15.49
CA ASP A 423 -24.17 -12.80 -14.08
C ASP A 423 -22.91 -13.50 -13.52
N ARG A 424 -22.06 -14.08 -14.38
CA ARG A 424 -20.67 -14.42 -14.00
C ARG A 424 -19.78 -13.21 -13.79
N ARG A 425 -20.34 -11.99 -13.84
CA ARG A 425 -19.68 -10.73 -13.48
C ARG A 425 -19.89 -10.31 -12.02
N ALA A 426 -20.62 -11.08 -11.21
CA ALA A 426 -20.78 -10.80 -9.77
C ALA A 426 -19.98 -11.79 -8.89
N GLY A 427 -18.65 -11.82 -9.08
CA GLY A 427 -17.69 -12.20 -8.03
C GLY A 427 -17.27 -10.99 -7.17
N LEU A 428 -17.76 -9.80 -7.52
CA LEU A 428 -17.68 -8.57 -6.76
C LEU A 428 -19.11 -8.06 -6.55
N GLY A 429 -19.55 -8.02 -5.30
CA GLY A 429 -20.74 -7.25 -4.90
C GLY A 429 -22.09 -7.97 -4.93
N LEU A 430 -22.28 -9.02 -4.13
CA LEU A 430 -23.56 -9.29 -3.45
C LEU A 430 -23.31 -9.90 -2.06
N TYR A 431 -22.71 -9.10 -1.19
CA TYR A 431 -23.05 -8.95 0.23
C TYR A 431 -22.48 -7.58 0.65
N GLY A 432 -23.00 -6.53 0.01
CA GLY A 432 -22.88 -5.16 0.47
C GLY A 432 -24.20 -4.75 1.11
N ASN A 433 -24.09 -4.16 2.30
CA ASN A 433 -25.12 -3.39 3.01
C ASN A 433 -26.23 -4.18 3.73
N HIS A 434 -25.89 -4.67 4.93
CA HIS A 434 -26.76 -4.46 6.10
C HIS A 434 -25.93 -3.92 7.27
N ASP A 435 -25.36 -2.74 7.03
CA ASP A 435 -25.01 -1.83 8.11
C ASP A 435 -26.27 -1.01 8.40
N GLY A 436 -27.04 -1.49 9.38
CA GLY A 436 -28.06 -0.68 10.02
C GLY A 436 -27.38 0.40 10.85
N TYR A 437 -27.00 1.51 10.23
CA TYR A 437 -26.84 2.82 10.86
C TYR A 437 -27.12 3.91 9.82
N GLY A 438 -28.41 4.15 9.58
CA GLY A 438 -28.91 5.33 8.87
C GLY A 438 -29.85 6.07 9.78
N ASN A 439 -29.35 7.18 10.33
CA ASN A 439 -30.14 8.21 10.98
C ASN A 439 -31.18 8.72 9.96
N TYR A 440 -32.42 8.90 10.42
CA TYR A 440 -33.51 9.43 9.63
C TYR A 440 -33.16 10.78 9.01
N ASN A 441 -33.48 10.94 7.72
CA ASN A 441 -34.30 12.03 7.19
C ASN A 441 -34.67 11.67 5.75
N GLU A 442 -35.93 11.26 5.58
CA GLU A 442 -36.65 11.30 4.31
C GLU A 442 -36.85 12.78 3.94
N ASP A 443 -36.68 13.10 2.65
CA ASP A 443 -37.67 13.82 1.86
C ASP A 443 -37.23 13.72 0.39
N ASP A 444 -37.98 12.89 -0.33
CA ASP A 444 -38.02 12.80 -1.78
C ASP A 444 -38.47 14.14 -2.38
N ASP A 445 -38.04 14.42 -3.62
CA ASP A 445 -38.97 14.61 -4.75
C ASP A 445 -38.20 14.91 -6.05
N ASP A 446 -38.37 14.00 -7.01
CA ASP A 446 -38.54 14.17 -8.45
C ASP A 446 -37.75 15.26 -9.21
N PHE A 447 -37.02 14.86 -10.27
CA PHE A 447 -37.42 15.24 -11.65
C PHE A 447 -36.64 14.48 -12.73
N ASP A 448 -37.38 14.25 -13.81
CA ASP A 448 -37.12 13.48 -15.02
C ASP A 448 -36.25 14.22 -16.07
N ASP A 449 -35.87 13.45 -17.09
CA ASP A 449 -35.67 13.83 -18.49
C ASP A 449 -34.38 14.52 -19.03
N THR A 450 -33.65 13.71 -19.80
CA THR A 450 -33.20 13.88 -21.21
C THR A 450 -32.42 15.11 -21.72
N SER A 451 -31.47 14.76 -22.60
CA SER A 451 -31.07 15.41 -23.87
C SER A 451 -29.77 16.24 -23.93
N ASP A 452 -28.91 15.75 -24.82
CA ASP A 452 -28.22 16.44 -25.93
C ASP A 452 -27.15 17.54 -25.70
N ASP A 453 -26.05 17.27 -26.41
CA ASP A 453 -25.22 18.18 -27.19
C ASP A 453 -24.23 19.17 -26.53
N ALA A 454 -22.96 18.88 -26.84
CA ALA A 454 -21.99 19.77 -27.48
C ALA A 454 -21.34 20.94 -26.69
N SER A 455 -20.01 20.84 -26.68
CA SER A 455 -19.06 21.88 -27.07
C SER A 455 -18.62 22.95 -26.05
N ASP A 456 -17.30 22.94 -25.88
CA ASP A 456 -16.36 24.06 -25.98
C ASP A 456 -16.12 25.00 -24.81
N GLU A 457 -14.84 25.30 -24.69
CA GLU A 457 -14.21 26.23 -23.77
C GLU A 457 -14.68 27.67 -24.01
N SER A 458 -14.76 28.46 -22.94
CA SER A 458 -13.85 29.59 -22.69
C SER A 458 -14.46 30.66 -21.78
N ALA A 459 -13.60 31.10 -20.85
CA ALA A 459 -13.37 32.47 -20.39
C ALA A 459 -14.54 33.44 -20.16
N GLY A 460 -14.50 34.11 -19.00
CA GLY A 460 -14.73 35.56 -18.98
C GLY A 460 -15.44 36.14 -17.76
N GLU A 461 -14.63 36.57 -16.80
CA GLU A 461 -14.71 37.87 -16.12
C GLU A 461 -15.86 38.22 -15.16
N ASN A 462 -15.45 38.38 -13.89
CA ASN A 462 -15.58 39.58 -13.05
C ASN A 462 -16.90 40.38 -13.04
N SER A 463 -17.47 40.51 -11.84
CA SER A 463 -17.62 41.84 -11.22
C SER A 463 -17.90 41.76 -9.73
N GLU A 464 -17.16 42.58 -9.00
CA GLU A 464 -17.17 42.91 -7.58
C GLU A 464 -18.55 43.38 -7.04
N GLU A 465 -18.81 43.19 -5.74
CA GLU A 465 -18.84 44.27 -4.74
C GLU A 465 -19.54 43.82 -3.41
N ASN A 466 -18.73 43.55 -2.40
CA ASN A 466 -18.56 44.36 -1.19
C ASN A 466 -19.66 44.59 -0.11
N TYR A 467 -19.16 44.59 1.13
CA TYR A 467 -19.57 45.30 2.37
C TYR A 467 -20.49 44.64 3.42
N GLU A 468 -19.81 44.24 4.51
CA GLU A 468 -19.91 44.73 5.89
C GLU A 468 -21.08 44.37 6.84
N GLU A 469 -20.62 43.94 8.03
CA GLU A 469 -20.96 44.44 9.39
C GLU A 469 -22.09 43.81 10.25
N ASN A 470 -21.62 43.37 11.43
CA ASN A 470 -22.11 43.65 12.80
C ASN A 470 -22.96 42.61 13.57
N TYR A 471 -22.36 42.20 14.71
CA TYR A 471 -22.85 42.08 16.10
C TYR A 471 -24.26 41.48 16.35
N GLU A 472 -24.53 40.63 17.35
CA GLU A 472 -24.10 40.69 18.75
C GLU A 472 -24.51 39.39 19.51
N GLU A 473 -23.91 39.23 20.69
CA GLU A 473 -24.06 38.16 21.71
C GLU A 473 -25.49 37.95 22.25
N ASN A 474 -25.75 36.80 22.90
CA ASN A 474 -26.13 36.78 24.33
C ASN A 474 -26.17 35.38 24.98
N TYR A 475 -25.48 35.32 26.12
CA TYR A 475 -25.56 34.50 27.34
C TYR A 475 -26.84 33.67 27.61
N GLU A 476 -26.70 32.48 28.23
CA GLU A 476 -26.83 32.30 29.70
C GLU A 476 -26.56 30.86 30.19
N GLU A 477 -26.24 30.78 31.48
CA GLU A 477 -25.76 29.65 32.28
C GLU A 477 -26.89 28.76 32.87
N ASN A 478 -26.45 27.61 33.42
CA ASN A 478 -26.82 27.03 34.73
C ASN A 478 -27.56 25.67 34.82
N TYR A 479 -26.80 24.69 35.33
CA TYR A 479 -27.03 23.77 36.47
C TYR A 479 -28.30 22.89 36.63
N GLU A 480 -28.00 21.61 36.96
CA GLU A 480 -28.70 20.70 37.90
C GLU A 480 -30.05 20.09 37.46
N GLU A 481 -30.49 18.89 37.84
CA GLU A 481 -30.09 17.86 38.81
C GLU A 481 -30.87 16.55 38.50
N ASN A 482 -30.23 15.39 38.74
CA ASN A 482 -30.70 14.18 39.44
C ASN A 482 -32.08 13.50 39.19
N TYR A 483 -31.95 12.21 38.82
CA TYR A 483 -32.56 10.97 39.39
C TYR A 483 -34.07 10.67 39.36
N GLU A 484 -34.31 9.35 39.18
CA GLU A 484 -35.53 8.55 39.50
C GLU A 484 -36.79 8.81 38.64
N GLU A 485 -37.66 7.86 38.26
CA GLU A 485 -38.03 6.58 38.84
C GLU A 485 -38.80 5.70 37.82
N ASN A 486 -38.50 4.40 37.86
CA ASN A 486 -39.26 3.18 37.61
C ASN A 486 -40.82 3.18 37.50
N TYR A 487 -41.32 2.30 36.58
CA TYR A 487 -42.60 1.54 36.53
C TYR A 487 -43.93 2.36 36.63
N ASP A 488 -45.06 2.08 35.97
CA ASP A 488 -45.69 0.79 35.64
C ASP A 488 -46.95 0.99 34.75
N GLU A 489 -47.37 -0.13 34.15
CA GLU A 489 -48.74 -0.61 33.92
C GLU A 489 -49.75 -0.01 32.89
N SER A 490 -50.27 -0.96 32.09
CA SER A 490 -51.64 -1.11 31.55
C SER A 490 -51.95 -0.38 30.23
N SER A 491 -52.59 -0.96 29.20
CA SER A 491 -53.49 -2.12 29.14
C SER A 491 -53.72 -2.58 27.69
N GLU A 492 -53.76 -3.90 27.53
CA GLU A 492 -54.72 -4.73 26.78
C GLU A 492 -55.14 -4.39 25.33
N ASP A 493 -54.68 -5.28 24.44
CA ASP A 493 -55.51 -6.18 23.63
C ASP A 493 -56.31 -5.59 22.44
N SER A 494 -55.80 -5.83 21.23
CA SER A 494 -56.62 -6.51 20.21
C SER A 494 -55.75 -7.09 19.09
N SER A 495 -55.89 -8.40 18.95
CA SER A 495 -55.44 -9.25 17.84
C SER A 495 -55.78 -8.69 16.45
N GLN A 496 -54.80 -8.65 15.55
CA GLN A 496 -54.98 -9.11 14.17
C GLN A 496 -53.63 -9.49 13.55
N GLU A 497 -53.62 -10.68 12.95
CA GLU A 497 -52.52 -11.32 12.24
C GLU A 497 -51.91 -10.43 11.15
N SER A 498 -50.57 -10.28 11.15
CA SER A 498 -49.69 -10.55 10.00
C SER A 498 -48.26 -10.04 10.30
N ASP A 499 -47.58 -10.66 11.26
CA ASP A 499 -46.11 -10.62 11.30
C ASP A 499 -45.57 -11.53 10.20
N GLU A 500 -45.48 -11.02 8.98
CA GLU A 500 -44.63 -11.61 7.95
C GLU A 500 -43.70 -10.52 7.42
N TYR A 501 -42.69 -10.17 8.24
CA TYR A 501 -41.45 -9.64 7.72
C TYR A 501 -41.00 -10.54 6.56
N PRO A 502 -40.63 -10.00 5.39
CA PRO A 502 -40.19 -10.83 4.27
C PRO A 502 -38.97 -11.64 4.73
N ARG A 503 -39.16 -12.95 4.89
CA ARG A 503 -38.06 -13.88 5.18
C ARG A 503 -37.12 -13.87 3.98
N ASP A 504 -35.86 -13.57 4.23
CA ASP A 504 -34.79 -13.71 3.24
C ASP A 504 -34.74 -15.16 2.74
N PRO A 505 -34.99 -15.40 1.43
CA PRO A 505 -35.12 -16.75 0.87
C PRO A 505 -33.79 -17.53 0.80
N TYR A 506 -32.66 -16.95 1.23
CA TYR A 506 -31.38 -17.67 1.42
C TYR A 506 -31.33 -18.53 2.69
N TYR A 507 -32.18 -18.26 3.68
CA TYR A 507 -32.14 -18.89 5.02
C TYR A 507 -33.12 -20.05 5.23
N ASP A 508 -33.85 -20.47 4.19
CA ASP A 508 -35.04 -21.31 4.37
C ASP A 508 -34.77 -22.82 4.55
N THR A 509 -33.50 -23.24 4.56
CA THR A 509 -33.13 -24.59 5.01
C THR A 509 -31.97 -24.53 5.99
N MET A 510 -32.27 -24.76 7.27
CA MET A 510 -31.30 -24.91 8.35
C MET A 510 -30.14 -25.85 7.91
N PRO A 511 -28.86 -25.46 8.07
CA PRO A 511 -27.74 -26.31 7.69
C PRO A 511 -27.80 -27.64 8.44
N ASN A 512 -27.80 -28.74 7.70
CA ASN A 512 -27.95 -30.10 8.23
C ASN A 512 -26.86 -31.06 7.76
N GLY A 513 -25.83 -30.55 7.07
CA GLY A 513 -24.74 -31.36 6.58
C GLY A 513 -23.78 -31.82 7.68
N THR A 514 -23.14 -32.98 7.51
CA THR A 514 -22.20 -33.57 8.47
C THR A 514 -20.98 -34.15 7.76
N LEU A 515 -19.78 -33.76 8.20
CA LEU A 515 -18.50 -34.29 7.74
C LEU A 515 -17.80 -34.99 8.92
N ARG A 516 -17.59 -36.30 8.77
CA ARG A 516 -17.03 -37.14 9.84
C ARG A 516 -15.81 -37.93 9.35
N VAL A 517 -14.65 -37.65 9.94
CA VAL A 517 -13.39 -38.37 9.69
C VAL A 517 -12.93 -39.02 10.99
N VAL A 518 -13.08 -40.33 11.10
CA VAL A 518 -12.91 -41.06 12.36
C VAL A 518 -12.13 -42.35 12.18
N ALA A 519 -11.26 -42.68 13.14
CA ALA A 519 -10.55 -43.96 13.21
C ALA A 519 -9.73 -44.27 11.94
N CYS A 520 -8.98 -43.29 11.45
CA CYS A 520 -8.03 -43.42 10.35
C CYS A 520 -6.59 -43.28 10.90
N PRO A 521 -5.98 -44.38 11.43
CA PRO A 521 -4.74 -44.31 12.19
C PRO A 521 -3.49 -43.94 11.38
N ALA A 522 -3.51 -44.09 10.05
CA ALA A 522 -2.40 -43.73 9.16
C ALA A 522 -2.54 -42.32 8.55
N LEU A 523 -3.64 -41.60 8.81
CA LEU A 523 -3.96 -40.34 8.14
C LEU A 523 -3.02 -39.24 8.62
N LYS A 524 -2.28 -38.64 7.69
CA LYS A 524 -1.28 -37.60 7.95
C LYS A 524 -1.73 -36.22 7.49
N HIS A 525 -2.43 -36.14 6.37
CA HIS A 525 -2.75 -34.87 5.71
C HIS A 525 -4.25 -34.77 5.43
N VAL A 526 -4.89 -33.72 5.96
CA VAL A 526 -6.28 -33.36 5.66
C VAL A 526 -6.30 -31.96 5.05
N THR A 527 -6.88 -31.83 3.86
CA THR A 527 -7.09 -30.55 3.17
C THR A 527 -8.55 -30.39 2.77
N ILE A 528 -9.16 -29.27 3.13
CA ILE A 528 -10.52 -28.88 2.76
C ILE A 528 -10.40 -27.54 2.02
N GLY A 529 -10.85 -27.47 0.76
CA GLY A 529 -10.81 -26.24 -0.05
C GLY A 529 -11.80 -25.17 0.44
N GLY A 530 -11.67 -23.94 -0.08
CA GLY A 530 -12.66 -22.87 0.17
C GLY A 530 -14.05 -23.26 -0.34
N TRP A 531 -15.11 -22.66 0.19
CA TRP A 531 -16.53 -22.92 -0.10
C TRP A 531 -16.97 -24.39 0.00
N CYS A 532 -16.09 -25.26 0.50
CA CYS A 532 -16.34 -26.68 0.66
C CYS A 532 -17.14 -26.88 1.95
N CYS A 533 -18.22 -27.65 1.91
CA CYS A 533 -19.08 -27.94 3.07
C CYS A 533 -19.91 -26.75 3.62
N PHE A 534 -20.16 -25.69 2.84
CA PHE A 534 -20.84 -24.46 3.29
C PHE A 534 -22.11 -24.70 4.15
N ASN A 535 -22.96 -25.68 3.80
CA ASN A 535 -24.20 -26.02 4.52
C ASN A 535 -24.05 -27.14 5.58
N TYR A 536 -22.83 -27.42 6.03
CA TYR A 536 -22.57 -28.42 7.05
C TYR A 536 -22.61 -27.74 8.41
N SER A 537 -23.33 -28.35 9.36
CA SER A 537 -23.46 -27.91 10.76
C SER A 537 -22.64 -28.78 11.73
N ARG A 538 -21.94 -29.79 11.23
CA ARG A 538 -21.05 -30.64 12.03
C ARG A 538 -19.78 -31.05 11.28
N PHE A 539 -18.63 -30.79 11.89
CA PHE A 539 -17.33 -31.28 11.46
C PHE A 539 -16.66 -32.05 12.60
N THR A 540 -16.26 -33.31 12.36
CA THR A 540 -15.70 -34.20 13.40
C THR A 540 -14.41 -34.85 12.93
N LEU A 541 -13.34 -34.65 13.71
CA LEU A 541 -12.04 -35.31 13.56
C LEU A 541 -11.72 -36.07 14.85
N GLU A 542 -11.76 -37.40 14.84
CA GLU A 542 -11.52 -38.20 16.04
C GLU A 542 -10.63 -39.42 15.78
N LYS A 543 -9.81 -39.80 16.76
CA LYS A 543 -8.94 -41.00 16.71
C LYS A 543 -7.99 -40.98 15.50
N LEU A 544 -7.31 -39.86 15.29
CA LEU A 544 -6.34 -39.62 14.21
C LEU A 544 -4.91 -39.43 14.78
N PRO A 545 -4.28 -40.49 15.35
CA PRO A 545 -3.01 -40.37 16.08
C PRO A 545 -1.81 -39.97 15.21
N ALA A 546 -1.89 -40.12 13.89
CA ALA A 546 -0.81 -39.80 12.95
C ALA A 546 -1.02 -38.49 12.17
N LEU A 547 -2.08 -37.72 12.46
CA LEU A 547 -2.40 -36.51 11.71
C LEU A 547 -1.32 -35.45 11.94
N GLU A 548 -0.61 -35.05 10.88
CA GLU A 548 0.50 -34.09 10.93
C GLU A 548 0.07 -32.69 10.47
N THR A 549 -0.83 -32.60 9.48
CA THR A 549 -1.27 -31.32 8.91
C THR A 549 -2.78 -31.25 8.67
N LEU A 550 -3.41 -30.14 9.07
CA LEU A 550 -4.79 -29.81 8.74
C LEU A 550 -4.85 -28.45 8.04
N LYS A 551 -5.44 -28.41 6.84
CA LYS A 551 -5.68 -27.18 6.08
C LYS A 551 -7.16 -27.06 5.73
N ILE A 552 -7.77 -25.93 6.08
CA ILE A 552 -9.15 -25.56 5.73
C ILE A 552 -9.06 -24.19 5.05
N GLY A 553 -9.40 -24.10 3.77
CA GLY A 553 -9.29 -22.87 2.97
C GLY A 553 -7.84 -22.50 2.57
N SER A 554 -7.62 -21.22 2.28
CA SER A 554 -6.34 -20.64 1.83
C SER A 554 -5.73 -19.71 2.87
N ARG A 555 -4.40 -19.50 2.81
CA ARG A 555 -3.69 -18.48 3.60
C ARG A 555 -3.72 -17.11 2.92
N GLU A 556 -4.20 -17.03 1.68
CA GLU A 556 -4.29 -15.79 0.92
C GLU A 556 -5.29 -14.81 1.55
N PRO A 557 -4.89 -13.55 1.85
CA PRO A 557 -5.73 -12.59 2.56
C PRO A 557 -7.01 -12.19 1.81
N THR A 558 -6.97 -12.16 0.48
CA THR A 558 -8.07 -11.72 -0.38
C THR A 558 -9.12 -12.82 -0.61
N HIS A 559 -8.73 -14.09 -0.45
CA HIS A 559 -9.58 -15.23 -0.81
C HIS A 559 -10.53 -15.61 0.34
N TYR A 560 -11.80 -15.21 0.23
CA TYR A 560 -12.85 -15.61 1.16
C TYR A 560 -13.19 -17.10 0.99
N CYS A 561 -13.04 -17.91 2.04
CA CYS A 561 -13.11 -19.37 1.97
C CYS A 561 -14.42 -19.99 2.48
N GLY A 562 -15.35 -19.28 3.12
CA GLY A 562 -16.74 -19.72 3.43
C GLY A 562 -17.04 -21.23 3.55
N SER A 563 -16.32 -22.03 4.36
CA SER A 563 -16.39 -23.50 4.29
C SER A 563 -17.42 -24.13 5.25
N PHE A 564 -17.84 -23.44 6.30
CA PHE A 564 -18.83 -23.96 7.25
C PHE A 564 -19.74 -22.86 7.80
N PHE A 565 -21.04 -23.14 7.89
CA PHE A 565 -22.07 -22.24 8.43
C PHE A 565 -22.79 -22.93 9.62
N HIS A 566 -22.86 -22.27 10.79
CA HIS A 566 -23.35 -22.83 12.06
C HIS A 566 -22.61 -24.11 12.52
N THR A 567 -21.33 -24.27 12.18
CA THR A 567 -20.50 -25.38 12.68
C THR A 567 -19.51 -24.90 13.74
N HIS A 568 -19.52 -25.56 14.89
CA HIS A 568 -18.49 -25.40 15.92
C HIS A 568 -17.23 -26.18 15.57
N LEU A 569 -16.07 -25.54 15.67
CA LEU A 569 -14.79 -26.22 15.57
C LEU A 569 -14.34 -26.68 16.96
N SER A 570 -14.21 -27.99 17.16
CA SER A 570 -13.56 -28.56 18.34
C SER A 570 -12.42 -29.47 17.90
N MET A 571 -11.20 -29.08 18.27
CA MET A 571 -9.97 -29.82 18.00
C MET A 571 -9.25 -30.07 19.32
N HIS A 572 -9.23 -31.32 19.76
CA HIS A 572 -8.54 -31.79 20.95
C HIS A 572 -7.91 -33.18 20.69
N GLU A 573 -6.92 -33.55 21.49
CA GLU A 573 -6.34 -34.91 21.51
C GLU A 573 -5.73 -35.40 20.16
N LEU A 574 -5.07 -34.51 19.41
CA LEU A 574 -4.36 -34.85 18.17
C LEU A 574 -2.83 -34.80 18.39
N PRO A 575 -2.19 -35.91 18.84
CA PRO A 575 -0.84 -35.88 19.42
C PRO A 575 0.29 -35.65 18.40
N ALA A 576 0.04 -35.87 17.11
CA ALA A 576 1.04 -35.73 16.04
C ALA A 576 0.88 -34.44 15.21
N LEU A 577 -0.14 -33.62 15.49
CA LEU A 577 -0.49 -32.46 14.66
C LEU A 577 0.57 -31.37 14.80
N ARG A 578 1.19 -30.96 13.69
CA ARG A 578 2.30 -30.00 13.63
C ARG A 578 1.91 -28.66 13.02
N SER A 579 1.00 -28.67 12.05
CA SER A 579 0.60 -27.46 11.33
C SER A 579 -0.91 -27.42 11.09
N VAL A 580 -1.51 -26.28 11.43
CA VAL A 580 -2.93 -25.98 11.20
C VAL A 580 -3.06 -24.66 10.46
N VAL A 581 -3.84 -24.67 9.37
CA VAL A 581 -4.20 -23.50 8.58
C VAL A 581 -5.71 -23.43 8.47
N ILE A 582 -6.30 -22.34 8.96
CA ILE A 582 -7.71 -21.99 8.80
C ILE A 582 -7.76 -20.71 7.98
N GLY A 583 -8.40 -20.73 6.82
CA GLY A 583 -8.46 -19.61 5.89
C GLY A 583 -9.52 -18.56 6.24
N ARG A 584 -9.56 -17.48 5.45
CA ARG A 584 -10.49 -16.36 5.68
C ARG A 584 -11.94 -16.83 5.63
N GLY A 585 -12.78 -16.51 6.61
CA GLY A 585 -14.21 -16.81 6.52
C GLY A 585 -14.61 -18.29 6.69
N CYS A 586 -13.75 -19.16 7.20
CA CYS A 586 -14.02 -20.60 7.17
C CYS A 586 -15.20 -21.06 8.04
N PHE A 587 -15.45 -20.42 9.19
CA PHE A 587 -16.52 -20.77 10.13
C PHE A 587 -17.41 -19.57 10.41
N ARG A 588 -18.59 -19.52 9.80
CA ARG A 588 -19.61 -18.49 10.03
C ARG A 588 -20.71 -18.96 10.97
N ALA A 589 -21.32 -18.02 11.68
CA ALA A 589 -22.34 -18.26 12.70
C ALA A 589 -21.95 -19.34 13.72
N SER A 590 -20.66 -19.39 14.09
CA SER A 590 -20.14 -20.32 15.09
C SER A 590 -19.95 -19.60 16.41
N ASN A 591 -20.66 -20.05 17.45
CA ASN A 591 -20.61 -19.44 18.78
C ASN A 591 -19.50 -20.02 19.68
N GLU A 592 -18.78 -21.04 19.22
CA GLU A 592 -17.72 -21.69 19.98
C GLU A 592 -16.59 -22.16 19.06
N ALA A 593 -15.34 -21.89 19.45
CA ALA A 593 -14.14 -22.38 18.76
C ALA A 593 -13.10 -22.87 19.77
N VAL A 594 -12.84 -24.18 19.80
CA VAL A 594 -11.89 -24.80 20.74
C VAL A 594 -10.73 -25.45 19.99
N ILE A 595 -9.52 -24.95 20.21
CA ILE A 595 -8.26 -25.51 19.72
C ILE A 595 -7.35 -25.74 20.93
N SER A 596 -7.36 -26.95 21.47
CA SER A 596 -6.64 -27.30 22.71
C SER A 596 -5.93 -28.65 22.65
N ASP A 597 -5.03 -28.89 23.60
CA ASP A 597 -4.40 -30.20 23.84
C ASP A 597 -3.65 -30.75 22.62
N LEU A 598 -2.83 -29.91 21.98
CA LEU A 598 -2.05 -30.23 20.79
C LEU A 598 -0.54 -30.23 21.09
N PRO A 599 0.02 -31.32 21.65
CA PRO A 599 1.38 -31.35 22.20
C PRO A 599 2.50 -31.25 21.15
N ALA A 600 2.21 -31.56 19.89
CA ALA A 600 3.16 -31.51 18.78
C ALA A 600 3.04 -30.26 17.90
N LEU A 601 2.07 -29.37 18.14
CA LEU A 601 1.79 -28.25 17.23
C LEU A 601 2.93 -27.25 17.23
N GLU A 602 3.43 -26.92 16.03
CA GLU A 602 4.56 -26.02 15.81
C GLU A 602 4.12 -24.70 15.18
N SER A 603 3.09 -24.72 14.32
CA SER A 603 2.50 -23.56 13.65
C SER A 603 0.96 -23.59 13.61
N LEU A 604 0.35 -22.43 13.89
CA LEU A 604 -1.10 -22.20 13.77
C LEU A 604 -1.34 -20.87 13.03
N PHE A 605 -2.07 -20.94 11.92
CA PHE A 605 -2.57 -19.78 11.18
C PHE A 605 -4.09 -19.76 11.16
N VAL A 606 -4.69 -18.61 11.47
CA VAL A 606 -6.13 -18.38 11.44
C VAL A 606 -6.43 -17.11 10.64
N GLY A 607 -7.12 -17.22 9.50
CA GLY A 607 -7.40 -16.11 8.58
C GLY A 607 -8.36 -15.05 9.13
N ALA A 608 -8.51 -13.92 8.42
CA ALA A 608 -9.48 -12.89 8.80
C ALA A 608 -10.93 -13.43 8.72
N CYS A 609 -11.85 -12.97 9.57
CA CYS A 609 -13.21 -13.51 9.70
C CYS A 609 -13.28 -15.04 9.78
N ALA A 610 -12.19 -15.74 10.16
CA ALA A 610 -12.18 -17.20 10.14
C ALA A 610 -13.25 -17.77 11.07
N PHE A 611 -13.57 -17.04 12.14
CA PHE A 611 -14.67 -17.31 13.06
C PHE A 611 -15.58 -16.08 13.15
N GLU A 612 -16.81 -16.20 12.68
CA GLU A 612 -17.87 -15.20 12.81
C GLU A 612 -18.97 -15.79 13.70
N GLY A 613 -19.24 -15.19 14.86
CA GLY A 613 -20.28 -15.62 15.80
C GLY A 613 -21.65 -15.03 15.46
N GLU A 614 -22.72 -15.57 16.04
CA GLU A 614 -24.05 -15.00 15.85
C GLU A 614 -24.21 -13.68 16.63
N ARG A 615 -24.60 -12.60 15.93
CA ARG A 615 -24.83 -11.27 16.52
C ARG A 615 -25.82 -11.30 17.70
N ARG A 616 -26.85 -12.13 17.63
CA ARG A 616 -27.87 -12.25 18.69
C ARG A 616 -27.30 -12.76 20.01
N TRP A 617 -26.23 -13.56 19.96
CA TRP A 617 -25.65 -14.28 21.10
C TRP A 617 -24.23 -13.82 21.41
N TYR A 618 -23.89 -12.58 21.02
CA TYR A 618 -22.57 -11.97 21.19
C TYR A 618 -21.97 -12.25 22.56
N ASP A 619 -22.70 -12.00 23.65
CA ASP A 619 -22.26 -12.16 25.05
C ASP A 619 -21.88 -13.59 25.47
N SER A 620 -22.15 -14.60 24.63
CA SER A 620 -21.85 -16.01 24.89
C SER A 620 -20.87 -16.64 23.90
N ASN A 621 -20.41 -15.88 22.90
CA ASN A 621 -19.51 -16.39 21.87
C ASN A 621 -18.07 -16.45 22.41
N GLU A 622 -17.51 -17.66 22.53
CA GLU A 622 -16.21 -17.89 23.19
C GLU A 622 -15.24 -18.68 22.29
N ALA A 623 -13.98 -18.23 22.23
CA ALA A 623 -12.90 -18.96 21.58
C ALA A 623 -11.79 -19.32 22.57
N PHE A 624 -11.40 -20.60 22.59
CA PHE A 624 -10.33 -21.12 23.43
C PHE A 624 -9.18 -21.64 22.56
N ILE A 625 -8.00 -21.04 22.68
CA ILE A 625 -6.78 -21.51 22.01
C ILE A 625 -5.70 -21.68 23.07
N GLY A 626 -5.33 -22.92 23.38
CA GLY A 626 -4.35 -23.17 24.43
C GLY A 626 -3.75 -24.57 24.45
N ASP A 627 -2.89 -24.84 25.44
CA ASP A 627 -2.30 -26.17 25.67
C ASP A 627 -1.40 -26.67 24.53
N MET A 628 -0.45 -25.82 24.10
CA MET A 628 0.43 -26.09 22.97
C MET A 628 1.92 -25.91 23.34
N PRO A 629 2.55 -26.90 24.00
CA PRO A 629 3.90 -26.77 24.55
C PRO A 629 5.00 -26.54 23.51
N LYS A 630 4.79 -26.90 22.24
CA LYS A 630 5.76 -26.75 21.14
C LYS A 630 5.45 -25.61 20.17
N LEU A 631 4.33 -24.90 20.34
CA LEU A 631 3.93 -23.86 19.39
C LEU A 631 4.97 -22.74 19.40
N THR A 632 5.48 -22.37 18.22
CA THR A 632 6.51 -21.33 18.08
C THR A 632 5.97 -20.05 17.48
N THR A 633 4.98 -20.17 16.59
CA THR A 633 4.35 -19.08 15.84
C THR A 633 2.84 -19.21 15.87
N LEU A 634 2.16 -18.17 16.35
CA LEU A 634 0.73 -17.99 16.27
C LEU A 634 0.45 -16.75 15.41
N GLU A 635 -0.23 -16.96 14.29
CA GLU A 635 -0.51 -15.90 13.31
C GLU A 635 -2.01 -15.80 13.02
N PHE A 636 -2.50 -14.57 13.04
CA PHE A 636 -3.86 -14.24 12.62
C PHE A 636 -3.82 -13.45 11.30
N GLY A 637 -4.78 -13.69 10.42
CA GLY A 637 -4.87 -13.08 9.09
C GLY A 637 -5.42 -11.66 9.14
N ASN A 638 -4.98 -10.82 8.21
CA ASN A 638 -5.47 -9.45 8.04
C ASN A 638 -6.53 -9.40 6.93
N SER A 639 -7.48 -8.47 7.02
CA SER A 639 -8.36 -8.14 5.90
C SER A 639 -8.22 -6.67 5.52
N GLU A 640 -8.35 -6.38 4.23
CA GLU A 640 -8.31 -5.01 3.69
C GLU A 640 -9.47 -4.15 4.22
N ASN A 641 -10.58 -4.79 4.62
CA ASN A 641 -11.79 -4.13 5.12
C ASN A 641 -11.80 -3.96 6.65
N GLY A 642 -10.70 -4.28 7.35
CA GLY A 642 -10.60 -4.14 8.82
C GLY A 642 -11.38 -5.18 9.64
N SER A 643 -11.94 -6.21 9.01
CA SER A 643 -12.68 -7.27 9.68
C SER A 643 -11.80 -8.15 10.59
N SER A 644 -12.34 -8.47 11.77
CA SER A 644 -11.72 -9.23 12.86
C SER A 644 -11.50 -10.71 12.50
N THR A 645 -10.49 -11.36 13.08
CA THR A 645 -10.35 -12.84 12.96
C THR A 645 -11.47 -13.58 13.71
N PHE A 646 -11.89 -13.03 14.85
CA PHE A 646 -13.03 -13.50 15.66
C PHE A 646 -14.08 -12.39 15.68
N GLU A 647 -14.99 -12.42 14.72
CA GLU A 647 -16.04 -11.41 14.59
C GLU A 647 -17.25 -11.80 15.45
N TYR A 648 -17.78 -10.87 16.24
CA TYR A 648 -18.85 -11.11 17.23
C TYR A 648 -18.54 -12.14 18.34
N TYR A 649 -17.26 -12.36 18.67
CA TYR A 649 -16.87 -13.12 19.85
C TYR A 649 -16.71 -12.21 21.07
N TYR A 650 -17.29 -12.60 22.20
CA TYR A 650 -17.17 -11.87 23.47
C TYR A 650 -15.79 -12.04 24.10
N GLU A 651 -15.29 -13.29 24.13
CA GLU A 651 -14.02 -13.63 24.77
C GLU A 651 -13.16 -14.57 23.90
N VAL A 652 -11.86 -14.25 23.82
CA VAL A 652 -10.83 -15.13 23.24
C VAL A 652 -9.75 -15.42 24.28
N VAL A 653 -9.60 -16.67 24.67
CA VAL A 653 -8.66 -17.12 25.72
C VAL A 653 -7.41 -17.72 25.07
N LEU A 654 -6.23 -17.12 25.33
CA LEU A 654 -4.93 -17.61 24.87
C LEU A 654 -4.08 -18.07 26.07
N THR A 655 -3.87 -19.38 26.23
CA THR A 655 -3.24 -19.93 27.45
C THR A 655 -2.26 -21.08 27.18
N ARG A 656 -1.28 -21.28 28.09
CA ARG A 656 -0.37 -22.46 28.11
C ARG A 656 0.40 -22.73 26.80
N MET A 657 1.22 -21.76 26.35
CA MET A 657 2.08 -21.88 25.15
C MET A 657 3.56 -21.54 25.44
N PRO A 658 4.28 -22.36 26.23
CA PRO A 658 5.61 -22.03 26.76
C PRO A 658 6.74 -21.85 25.73
N SER A 659 6.56 -22.35 24.49
CA SER A 659 7.55 -22.22 23.42
C SER A 659 7.31 -21.06 22.46
N LEU A 660 6.21 -20.31 22.65
CA LEU A 660 5.78 -19.25 21.74
C LEU A 660 6.79 -18.11 21.72
N LYS A 661 7.21 -17.68 20.52
CA LYS A 661 8.22 -16.63 20.34
C LYS A 661 7.63 -15.32 19.83
N LYS A 662 6.57 -15.40 19.04
CA LYS A 662 5.95 -14.27 18.36
C LYS A 662 4.44 -14.44 18.37
N VAL A 663 3.74 -13.35 18.68
CA VAL A 663 2.29 -13.22 18.45
C VAL A 663 2.03 -11.97 17.61
N SER A 664 1.26 -12.15 16.55
CA SER A 664 0.91 -11.10 15.61
C SER A 664 -0.60 -11.14 15.35
N ILE A 665 -1.30 -10.10 15.75
CA ILE A 665 -2.75 -9.92 15.59
C ILE A 665 -2.95 -8.66 14.74
N PRO A 666 -3.35 -8.76 13.47
CA PRO A 666 -3.31 -7.61 12.55
C PRO A 666 -4.50 -6.64 12.64
N SER A 667 -5.72 -7.07 12.95
CA SER A 667 -6.91 -6.23 13.21
C SER A 667 -7.98 -7.08 13.92
N CYS A 668 -8.60 -6.59 15.01
CA CYS A 668 -9.58 -7.37 15.77
C CYS A 668 -10.45 -6.50 16.69
N VAL A 669 -11.78 -6.51 16.56
CA VAL A 669 -12.68 -6.01 17.63
C VAL A 669 -12.99 -7.21 18.52
N ILE A 670 -12.28 -7.33 19.65
CA ILE A 670 -12.54 -8.34 20.68
C ILE A 670 -12.79 -7.61 22.00
N GLY A 671 -13.87 -7.95 22.70
CA GLY A 671 -14.21 -7.35 24.00
C GLY A 671 -13.31 -7.80 25.16
N ARG A 672 -12.79 -9.04 25.12
CA ARG A 672 -11.93 -9.60 26.19
C ARG A 672 -10.87 -10.57 25.67
N VAL A 673 -9.61 -10.35 26.02
CA VAL A 673 -8.54 -11.35 25.87
C VAL A 673 -7.77 -11.53 27.15
N ASN A 674 -7.61 -12.79 27.55
CA ASN A 674 -6.89 -13.19 28.73
C ASN A 674 -5.59 -13.90 28.32
N TRP A 675 -4.46 -13.30 28.69
CA TRP A 675 -3.12 -13.84 28.46
C TRP A 675 -2.64 -14.51 29.75
N ASP A 676 -2.26 -15.79 29.66
CA ASP A 676 -1.68 -16.51 30.80
C ASP A 676 -0.15 -16.33 30.89
N TYR A 677 0.41 -16.40 32.10
CA TYR A 677 1.81 -16.14 32.47
C TYR A 677 2.82 -17.18 31.92
N ASN A 678 2.36 -18.21 31.22
CA ASN A 678 3.15 -19.36 30.79
C ASN A 678 3.74 -19.21 29.37
N MET A 679 4.30 -18.05 29.03
CA MET A 679 4.94 -17.76 27.73
C MET A 679 6.37 -17.19 27.87
N PRO A 680 7.30 -17.87 28.56
CA PRO A 680 8.61 -17.32 28.93
C PRO A 680 9.57 -17.05 27.76
N LYS A 681 9.27 -17.55 26.55
CA LYS A 681 10.09 -17.36 25.33
C LYS A 681 9.55 -16.29 24.39
N LEU A 682 8.45 -15.62 24.74
CA LEU A 682 7.82 -14.60 23.91
C LEU A 682 8.78 -13.40 23.76
N LYS A 683 9.07 -13.01 22.52
CA LYS A 683 9.98 -11.91 22.16
C LYS A 683 9.26 -10.69 21.66
N THR A 684 8.22 -10.88 20.86
CA THR A 684 7.54 -9.77 20.18
C THR A 684 6.02 -9.95 20.26
N VAL A 685 5.32 -8.88 20.63
CA VAL A 685 3.86 -8.77 20.54
C VAL A 685 3.53 -7.64 19.56
N THR A 686 2.80 -7.97 18.50
CA THR A 686 2.28 -7.00 17.53
C THR A 686 0.76 -7.10 17.52
N LEU A 687 0.09 -6.02 17.89
CA LEU A 687 -1.35 -5.85 17.81
C LEU A 687 -1.61 -4.74 16.79
N GLY A 688 -2.51 -4.93 15.84
CA GLY A 688 -2.87 -3.92 14.86
C GLY A 688 -4.11 -3.11 15.26
N GLY A 689 -4.79 -2.51 14.28
CA GLY A 689 -5.85 -1.53 14.54
C GLY A 689 -7.03 -2.09 15.35
N ALA A 690 -7.58 -1.29 16.26
CA ALA A 690 -8.71 -1.56 17.15
C ALA A 690 -8.60 -2.85 18.00
N CYS A 691 -7.44 -3.51 18.01
CA CYS A 691 -7.20 -4.75 18.73
C CYS A 691 -7.50 -4.57 20.22
N PHE A 692 -8.51 -5.27 20.73
CA PHE A 692 -8.93 -5.18 22.14
C PHE A 692 -9.46 -3.81 22.56
N CYS A 693 -10.11 -3.08 21.65
CA CYS A 693 -10.87 -1.89 22.01
C CYS A 693 -12.05 -2.26 22.91
N GLY A 694 -12.22 -1.54 24.02
CA GLY A 694 -13.19 -1.87 25.07
C GLY A 694 -12.71 -2.96 26.04
N CYS A 695 -11.40 -3.19 26.16
CA CYS A 695 -10.89 -4.15 27.14
C CYS A 695 -11.07 -3.64 28.59
N HIS A 696 -11.22 -4.56 29.55
CA HIS A 696 -11.22 -4.22 30.98
C HIS A 696 -9.86 -4.40 31.63
N LYS A 697 -9.05 -5.33 31.12
CA LYS A 697 -7.78 -5.73 31.73
C LYS A 697 -6.77 -6.08 30.64
N ALA A 698 -5.57 -5.50 30.71
CA ALA A 698 -4.42 -5.86 29.90
C ALA A 698 -3.22 -6.06 30.82
N VAL A 699 -2.71 -7.30 30.90
CA VAL A 699 -1.61 -7.66 31.81
C VAL A 699 -0.50 -8.35 31.03
N PHE A 700 0.69 -7.76 31.10
CA PHE A 700 1.95 -8.32 30.64
C PHE A 700 2.84 -8.44 31.87
N GLU A 701 2.98 -9.66 32.39
CA GLU A 701 3.71 -9.93 33.63
C GLU A 701 4.61 -11.16 33.45
N ASP A 702 5.81 -11.10 34.00
CA ASP A 702 6.76 -12.22 34.04
C ASP A 702 7.15 -12.77 32.65
N LEU A 703 7.41 -11.88 31.69
CA LEU A 703 7.88 -12.24 30.33
C LEU A 703 9.37 -11.89 30.16
N PRO A 704 10.32 -12.75 30.59
CA PRO A 704 11.74 -12.42 30.69
C PRO A 704 12.47 -12.26 29.33
N MET A 705 11.83 -12.69 28.23
CA MET A 705 12.40 -12.63 26.89
C MET A 705 11.72 -11.59 25.98
N LEU A 706 10.71 -10.87 26.47
CA LEU A 706 9.96 -9.92 25.66
C LEU A 706 10.83 -8.70 25.36
N GLU A 707 11.03 -8.42 24.07
CA GLU A 707 11.91 -7.38 23.54
C GLU A 707 11.09 -6.19 22.99
N SER A 708 9.93 -6.41 22.38
CA SER A 708 9.11 -5.34 21.79
C SER A 708 7.61 -5.56 21.91
N ILE A 709 6.88 -4.47 22.15
CA ILE A 709 5.41 -4.39 22.03
C ILE A 709 5.06 -3.30 21.01
N GLN A 710 4.33 -3.67 19.96
CA GLN A 710 3.84 -2.76 18.93
C GLN A 710 2.32 -2.80 18.85
N LEU A 711 1.70 -1.63 18.88
CA LEU A 711 0.26 -1.42 18.90
C LEU A 711 -0.17 -0.60 17.68
N GLY A 712 -1.23 -1.05 17.00
CA GLY A 712 -1.90 -0.31 15.94
C GLY A 712 -2.84 0.76 16.51
N LYS A 713 -3.57 1.44 15.62
CA LYS A 713 -4.45 2.55 15.97
C LYS A 713 -5.56 2.03 16.89
N ASP A 714 -5.73 2.64 18.06
CA ASP A 714 -6.75 2.35 19.08
C ASP A 714 -6.69 0.93 19.69
N ALA A 715 -5.55 0.25 19.58
CA ALA A 715 -5.34 -1.04 20.21
C ALA A 715 -5.25 -0.89 21.75
N LEU A 716 -5.83 -1.82 22.50
CA LEU A 716 -5.89 -1.80 23.98
C LEU A 716 -6.52 -0.50 24.53
N LYS A 717 -7.51 0.06 23.84
CA LYS A 717 -8.39 1.09 24.40
C LYS A 717 -9.31 0.44 25.44
N PHE A 718 -9.42 1.02 26.63
CA PHE A 718 -10.22 0.49 27.73
C PHE A 718 -11.62 1.13 27.75
N VAL A 719 -12.60 0.39 28.29
CA VAL A 719 -13.89 1.00 28.67
C VAL A 719 -13.66 1.89 29.90
N ASP A 720 -14.27 3.08 29.93
CA ASP A 720 -14.23 3.96 31.11
C ASP A 720 -15.15 3.43 32.24
N LEU A 721 -14.73 2.31 32.85
CA LEU A 721 -15.42 1.65 33.96
C LEU A 721 -14.51 1.52 35.17
N LYS A 722 -15.10 1.61 36.37
CA LYS A 722 -14.37 1.40 37.63
C LYS A 722 -13.73 0.01 37.65
N GLY A 723 -12.42 -0.03 37.83
CA GLY A 723 -11.66 -1.26 38.02
C GLY A 723 -10.92 -1.78 36.78
N THR A 724 -10.84 -1.00 35.69
CA THR A 724 -10.00 -1.36 34.55
C THR A 724 -8.51 -1.32 34.90
N VAL A 725 -7.74 -2.32 34.42
CA VAL A 725 -6.34 -2.55 34.83
C VAL A 725 -5.41 -2.69 33.63
N LEU A 726 -4.37 -1.86 33.59
CA LEU A 726 -3.20 -2.05 32.74
C LEU A 726 -1.98 -2.39 33.60
N MET A 727 -1.28 -3.47 33.28
CA MET A 727 -0.05 -3.86 34.00
C MET A 727 1.05 -4.30 33.03
N LEU A 728 2.22 -3.67 33.14
CA LEU A 728 3.48 -4.11 32.56
C LEU A 728 4.46 -4.35 33.71
N SER A 729 4.69 -5.62 34.07
CA SER A 729 5.48 -5.99 35.24
C SER A 729 6.55 -7.03 34.88
N ASN A 730 7.76 -6.87 35.41
CA ASN A 730 8.87 -7.82 35.25
C ASN A 730 9.16 -8.19 33.78
N LEU A 731 9.44 -7.19 32.95
CA LEU A 731 9.80 -7.32 31.53
C LEU A 731 11.24 -6.83 31.30
N PRO A 732 12.27 -7.55 31.80
CA PRO A 732 13.65 -7.06 31.89
C PRO A 732 14.35 -6.80 30.55
N LYS A 733 13.83 -7.34 29.44
CA LYS A 733 14.41 -7.19 28.09
C LYS A 733 13.60 -6.29 27.17
N LEU A 734 12.49 -5.74 27.62
CA LEU A 734 11.61 -4.92 26.78
C LEU A 734 12.36 -3.62 26.43
N THR A 735 12.67 -3.40 25.15
CA THR A 735 13.38 -2.21 24.68
C THR A 735 12.47 -1.20 23.99
N THR A 736 11.38 -1.67 23.39
CA THR A 736 10.45 -0.82 22.63
C THR A 736 8.98 -1.06 22.98
N LEU A 737 8.23 0.04 23.13
CA LEU A 737 6.78 0.09 23.25
C LEU A 737 6.25 1.20 22.34
N THR A 738 5.55 0.86 21.26
CA THR A 738 5.20 1.84 20.20
C THR A 738 3.74 1.72 19.77
N THR A 739 3.04 2.85 19.61
CA THR A 739 1.73 2.98 18.95
C THR A 739 1.87 3.69 17.60
N CYS A 740 0.91 3.57 16.68
CA CYS A 740 0.93 4.29 15.40
C CYS A 740 0.04 5.56 15.41
N GLY A 741 0.59 6.69 14.95
CA GLY A 741 -0.14 7.96 14.72
C GLY A 741 -0.93 8.48 15.93
N ASP A 742 -1.99 9.26 15.67
CA ASP A 742 -3.01 9.64 16.66
C ASP A 742 -3.83 8.41 17.05
N SER A 743 -3.34 7.66 18.03
CA SER A 743 -3.97 6.47 18.57
C SER A 743 -4.46 6.72 19.99
N GLU A 744 -5.63 6.21 20.33
CA GLU A 744 -6.16 6.16 21.70
C GLU A 744 -5.80 4.84 22.41
N SER A 745 -4.63 4.28 22.08
CA SER A 745 -4.15 3.07 22.74
C SER A 745 -3.95 3.35 24.24
N PHE A 746 -4.26 2.40 25.12
CA PHE A 746 -4.22 2.61 26.59
C PHE A 746 -5.05 3.80 27.11
N TRP A 747 -6.06 4.27 26.36
CA TRP A 747 -7.03 5.24 26.85
C TRP A 747 -8.04 4.57 27.80
N GLY A 748 -8.36 5.18 28.94
CA GLY A 748 -9.40 4.69 29.87
C GLY A 748 -9.03 3.74 31.04
N PRO A 749 -7.79 3.20 31.22
CA PRO A 749 -7.53 2.30 32.35
C PRO A 749 -7.56 3.08 33.67
N HIS A 750 -8.25 2.59 34.71
CA HIS A 750 -8.29 3.28 36.02
C HIS A 750 -7.10 2.94 36.91
N ILE A 751 -6.50 1.75 36.73
CA ILE A 751 -5.34 1.28 37.50
C ILE A 751 -4.22 0.94 36.51
N VAL A 752 -3.08 1.62 36.64
CA VAL A 752 -1.89 1.38 35.80
C VAL A 752 -0.70 1.00 36.67
N THR A 753 -0.03 -0.11 36.33
CA THR A 753 1.18 -0.59 37.01
C THR A 753 2.31 -0.83 36.00
N PHE A 754 3.42 -0.11 36.14
CA PHE A 754 4.65 -0.29 35.36
C PHE A 754 5.81 -0.58 36.32
N GLU A 755 6.29 -1.83 36.34
CA GLU A 755 7.32 -2.25 37.29
C GLU A 755 8.36 -3.17 36.62
N GLY A 756 9.66 -2.92 36.82
CA GLY A 756 10.70 -3.83 36.35
C GLY A 756 10.85 -3.91 34.83
N LEU A 757 10.94 -2.75 34.17
CA LEU A 757 11.18 -2.55 32.74
C LEU A 757 12.54 -1.82 32.48
N PRO A 758 13.68 -2.27 33.06
CA PRO A 758 14.94 -1.54 33.07
C PRO A 758 15.58 -1.30 31.69
N ALA A 759 15.24 -2.11 30.68
CA ALA A 759 15.81 -2.04 29.34
C ALA A 759 15.00 -1.16 28.37
N LEU A 760 13.86 -0.61 28.81
CA LEU A 760 12.95 0.14 27.94
C LEU A 760 13.57 1.48 27.56
N THR A 761 13.97 1.65 26.30
CA THR A 761 14.63 2.86 25.78
C THR A 761 13.71 3.70 24.91
N THR A 762 12.70 3.10 24.30
CA THR A 762 11.79 3.77 23.36
C THR A 762 10.36 3.49 23.75
N ALA A 763 9.62 4.53 24.12
CA ALA A 763 8.19 4.49 24.37
C ALA A 763 7.51 5.60 23.56
N THR A 764 6.95 5.27 22.39
CA THR A 764 6.21 6.22 21.55
C THR A 764 4.73 5.91 21.65
N ILE A 765 4.06 6.56 22.59
CA ILE A 765 2.64 6.31 22.88
C ILE A 765 1.89 7.63 22.80
N PHE A 766 0.82 7.69 21.99
CA PHE A 766 0.04 8.91 21.74
C PHE A 766 -1.30 8.86 22.50
N SER A 767 -1.84 10.01 22.91
CA SER A 767 -3.19 10.18 23.48
C SER A 767 -3.65 9.09 24.48
N SER A 768 -2.73 8.64 25.36
CA SER A 768 -2.92 7.50 26.27
C SER A 768 -3.19 7.93 27.71
N PHE A 769 -3.64 6.98 28.54
CA PHE A 769 -3.77 7.14 30.01
C PHE A 769 -4.82 8.18 30.47
N HIS A 770 -5.86 8.38 29.68
CA HIS A 770 -7.03 9.12 30.11
C HIS A 770 -7.78 8.35 31.21
N ALA A 771 -8.35 9.05 32.19
CA ALA A 771 -9.12 8.48 33.31
C ALA A 771 -8.34 7.58 34.32
N VAL A 772 -7.00 7.55 34.30
CA VAL A 772 -6.22 6.80 35.32
C VAL A 772 -6.39 7.40 36.72
N ARG A 773 -6.81 6.56 37.67
CA ARG A 773 -7.05 6.94 39.07
C ARG A 773 -5.94 6.48 40.01
N LYS A 774 -5.21 5.42 39.66
CA LYS A 774 -4.17 4.83 40.50
C LYS A 774 -2.95 4.42 39.68
N TRP A 775 -1.80 4.93 40.06
CA TRP A 775 -0.50 4.62 39.47
C TRP A 775 0.39 3.81 40.41
N ARG A 776 1.15 2.88 39.84
CA ARG A 776 2.36 2.32 40.44
C ARG A 776 3.43 2.27 39.36
N VAL A 777 4.48 3.08 39.49
CA VAL A 777 5.59 3.13 38.52
C VAL A 777 6.90 2.97 39.27
N PHE A 778 7.71 1.99 38.89
CA PHE A 778 9.01 1.73 39.50
C PHE A 778 9.95 0.99 38.54
N ASN A 779 11.12 1.58 38.24
CA ASN A 779 12.09 0.98 37.32
C ASN A 779 11.46 0.70 35.94
N ALA A 780 10.78 1.69 35.38
CA ALA A 780 9.97 1.55 34.15
C ALA A 780 10.66 2.08 32.86
N GLY A 781 11.95 2.42 32.92
CA GLY A 781 12.72 2.87 31.74
C GLY A 781 12.13 4.13 31.08
N ALA A 782 12.03 4.15 29.75
CA ALA A 782 11.53 5.29 28.98
C ALA A 782 10.11 5.73 29.34
N LEU A 783 9.29 4.84 29.93
CA LEU A 783 7.96 5.19 30.45
C LEU A 783 8.03 6.16 31.63
N GLU A 784 9.10 6.17 32.43
CA GLU A 784 9.25 7.11 33.55
C GLU A 784 9.40 8.56 33.09
N SER A 785 9.83 8.77 31.84
CA SER A 785 9.96 10.08 31.19
C SER A 785 8.80 10.43 30.24
N HIS A 786 7.82 9.53 30.07
CA HIS A 786 6.72 9.69 29.14
C HIS A 786 5.66 10.68 29.66
N TYR A 787 5.22 11.63 28.83
CA TYR A 787 4.36 12.75 29.24
C TYR A 787 3.06 12.31 29.95
N GLY A 788 2.45 11.19 29.54
CA GLY A 788 1.24 10.63 30.18
C GLY A 788 1.46 9.79 31.44
N VAL A 789 2.72 9.50 31.82
CA VAL A 789 3.11 8.72 33.02
C VAL A 789 3.78 9.61 34.07
N CYS A 790 4.38 10.72 33.65
CA CYS A 790 5.07 11.69 34.50
C CYS A 790 4.12 12.41 35.46
N GLY A 791 3.88 11.81 36.62
CA GLY A 791 3.20 12.46 37.76
C GLY A 791 3.58 11.92 39.14
N HIS A 792 4.37 10.85 39.25
CA HIS A 792 4.50 10.09 40.50
C HIS A 792 5.90 9.49 40.79
N ASN A 793 6.99 10.17 40.43
CA ASN A 793 8.33 9.75 40.90
C ASN A 793 8.61 10.25 42.33
N ALA A 794 9.00 9.35 43.22
CA ALA A 794 9.22 9.58 44.65
C ALA A 794 10.61 10.16 45.01
N HIS A 795 11.16 11.08 44.20
CA HIS A 795 12.40 11.79 44.52
C HIS A 795 12.23 13.30 44.36
N SER A 796 12.07 14.02 45.47
CA SER A 796 12.27 15.47 45.72
C SER A 796 12.05 16.51 44.59
N ASN A 797 11.19 16.25 43.60
CA ASN A 797 10.82 17.23 42.58
C ASN A 797 9.72 18.16 43.10
N ILE A 798 9.72 19.38 42.58
CA ILE A 798 8.76 20.42 42.94
C ILE A 798 7.43 20.11 42.23
N ARG A 799 6.38 19.83 43.02
CA ARG A 799 5.06 19.40 42.53
C ARG A 799 3.99 20.49 42.59
N SER A 800 4.29 21.62 43.21
CA SER A 800 3.38 22.75 43.30
C SER A 800 4.11 24.09 43.43
N LEU A 801 3.39 25.20 43.17
CA LEU A 801 3.94 26.53 43.42
C LEU A 801 4.17 26.81 44.91
N SER A 802 3.40 26.17 45.81
CA SER A 802 3.63 26.30 47.25
C SER A 802 4.94 25.65 47.66
N GLU A 803 5.27 24.49 47.08
CA GLU A 803 6.55 23.81 47.30
C GLU A 803 7.70 24.65 46.73
N LEU A 804 7.56 25.17 45.49
CA LEU A 804 8.53 26.08 44.87
C LEU A 804 8.84 27.28 45.78
N ARG A 805 7.80 27.93 46.32
CA ARG A 805 7.94 29.11 47.21
C ARG A 805 8.49 28.75 48.60
N SER A 806 8.29 27.53 49.07
CA SER A 806 8.73 27.05 50.39
C SER A 806 10.19 26.59 50.41
N LEU A 807 10.71 26.14 49.26
CA LEU A 807 12.09 25.72 49.13
C LEU A 807 13.00 26.94 49.23
N GLY A 808 13.70 27.05 50.36
CA GLY A 808 14.57 28.18 50.67
C GLY A 808 15.62 28.44 49.58
N LYS A 809 16.15 29.68 49.56
CA LYS A 809 17.12 30.26 48.58
C LYS A 809 18.48 29.52 48.46
N THR A 810 18.57 28.30 48.99
CA THR A 810 19.74 27.43 49.06
C THR A 810 19.77 26.32 48.02
N LEU A 811 18.72 26.16 47.20
CA LEU A 811 18.64 25.15 46.14
C LEU A 811 19.81 25.27 45.16
N LYS A 812 20.40 24.12 44.82
CA LYS A 812 21.40 23.99 43.75
C LYS A 812 20.76 23.56 42.44
N GLU A 813 19.76 22.70 42.48
CA GLU A 813 19.01 22.27 41.29
C GLU A 813 17.52 22.50 41.55
N LEU A 814 16.83 23.02 40.53
CA LEU A 814 15.40 23.31 40.57
C LEU A 814 14.76 22.49 39.45
N VAL A 815 14.14 21.37 39.83
CA VAL A 815 13.46 20.46 38.90
C VAL A 815 11.97 20.42 39.26
N VAL A 816 11.14 20.84 38.30
CA VAL A 816 9.68 20.84 38.41
C VAL A 816 9.13 19.64 37.64
N ASP A 817 8.24 18.88 38.27
CA ASP A 817 7.56 17.74 37.63
C ASP A 817 6.69 18.21 36.45
N ALA A 818 6.50 17.34 35.46
CA ALA A 818 5.57 17.59 34.36
C ALA A 818 4.13 17.74 34.88
N GLY A 819 3.33 18.58 34.23
CA GLY A 819 1.96 18.87 34.62
C GLY A 819 1.83 19.66 35.93
N CYS A 820 2.94 20.12 36.51
CA CYS A 820 2.91 20.95 37.71
C CYS A 820 2.13 22.24 37.40
N GLU A 821 1.03 22.45 38.12
CA GLU A 821 0.23 23.68 38.02
C GLU A 821 -0.30 23.95 36.60
N ALA A 822 -0.80 22.88 35.96
CA ALA A 822 -1.40 22.88 34.62
C ALA A 822 -2.60 23.83 34.44
N TYR A 823 -3.19 24.36 35.53
CA TYR A 823 -4.24 25.38 35.49
C TYR A 823 -4.04 26.43 36.58
N THR A 824 -2.85 27.02 36.64
CA THR A 824 -2.53 27.98 37.72
C THR A 824 -3.26 29.32 37.56
N LYS A 825 -3.62 29.92 38.70
CA LYS A 825 -4.05 31.33 38.76
C LYS A 825 -2.87 32.30 38.74
N THR A 826 -1.65 31.79 38.88
CA THR A 826 -0.44 32.62 38.95
C THR A 826 -0.13 33.20 37.58
N LYS A 827 -0.13 34.54 37.47
CA LYS A 827 0.21 35.22 36.23
C LYS A 827 1.71 35.50 36.05
N LYS A 828 2.48 35.49 37.13
CA LYS A 828 3.92 35.82 37.12
C LYS A 828 4.76 34.77 37.85
N LEU A 829 5.82 34.31 37.20
CA LEU A 829 6.79 33.36 37.75
C LEU A 829 8.20 33.95 37.69
N ASN A 830 8.82 34.17 38.84
CA ASN A 830 10.11 34.84 38.95
C ASN A 830 11.12 33.95 39.67
N PHE A 831 12.21 33.59 38.99
CA PHE A 831 13.27 32.74 39.51
C PHE A 831 14.46 33.51 40.10
N SER A 832 14.45 34.85 40.06
CA SER A 832 15.59 35.70 40.44
C SER A 832 16.01 35.55 41.91
N ALA A 833 15.17 34.96 42.77
CA ALA A 833 15.50 34.67 44.17
C ALA A 833 16.47 33.50 44.38
N TYR A 834 16.62 32.58 43.41
CA TYR A 834 17.36 31.32 43.55
C TYR A 834 18.85 31.45 43.19
N LYS A 835 19.58 32.39 43.82
CA LYS A 835 20.96 32.77 43.44
C LYS A 835 22.00 31.63 43.42
N LYS A 836 21.71 30.50 44.07
CA LYS A 836 22.61 29.34 44.15
C LYS A 836 22.32 28.24 43.12
N VAL A 837 21.28 28.40 42.31
CA VAL A 837 20.85 27.39 41.36
C VAL A 837 21.83 27.29 40.19
N THR A 838 22.21 26.07 39.85
CA THR A 838 23.06 25.72 38.70
C THR A 838 22.24 25.16 37.54
N ARG A 839 21.06 24.61 37.81
CA ARG A 839 20.20 23.98 36.81
C ARG A 839 18.72 24.22 37.10
N ILE A 840 17.98 24.70 36.11
CA ILE A 840 16.52 24.83 36.15
C ILE A 840 15.93 23.94 35.06
N VAL A 841 15.09 22.98 35.45
CA VAL A 841 14.35 22.11 34.54
C VAL A 841 12.88 22.15 34.89
N ILE A 842 12.04 22.49 33.93
CA ILE A 842 10.58 22.45 34.06
C ILE A 842 10.06 21.32 33.18
N GLY A 843 9.36 20.35 33.76
CA GLY A 843 8.75 19.25 33.01
C GLY A 843 7.60 19.72 32.11
N ASN A 844 7.25 18.91 31.12
CA ASN A 844 6.26 19.23 30.09
C ASN A 844 4.90 19.66 30.68
N GLN A 845 4.12 20.46 29.93
CA GLN A 845 2.75 20.88 30.25
C GLN A 845 2.61 21.59 31.60
N SER A 846 3.68 22.18 32.11
CA SER A 846 3.70 22.85 33.42
C SER A 846 3.43 24.34 33.32
N PHE A 847 2.84 24.91 34.39
CA PHE A 847 2.60 26.34 34.57
C PHE A 847 1.82 27.01 33.41
N LYS A 848 0.79 26.34 32.87
CA LYS A 848 -0.09 26.95 31.88
C LYS A 848 -0.75 28.22 32.43
N ARG A 849 -1.11 29.16 31.55
CA ARG A 849 -1.73 30.47 31.90
C ARG A 849 -0.85 31.47 32.67
N VAL A 850 0.42 31.15 32.93
CA VAL A 850 1.41 32.17 33.34
C VAL A 850 1.62 33.12 32.17
N LYS A 851 1.63 34.43 32.43
CA LYS A 851 1.85 35.49 31.42
C LYS A 851 3.26 36.07 31.50
N GLU A 852 3.96 35.99 32.63
CA GLU A 852 5.30 36.58 32.79
C GLU A 852 6.24 35.58 33.44
N VAL A 853 7.34 35.25 32.75
CA VAL A 853 8.41 34.37 33.27
C VAL A 853 9.73 35.13 33.27
N THR A 854 10.36 35.23 34.43
CA THR A 854 11.64 35.95 34.59
C THR A 854 12.70 35.03 35.18
N VAL A 855 13.80 34.86 34.45
CA VAL A 855 15.01 34.17 34.89
C VAL A 855 16.16 35.19 34.86
N GLU A 856 16.33 35.95 35.96
CA GLU A 856 17.29 37.06 35.98
C GLU A 856 18.27 37.04 37.16
N GLY A 857 19.53 37.35 36.85
CA GLY A 857 20.56 37.58 37.87
C GLY A 857 20.95 36.31 38.61
N LEU A 858 21.03 35.18 37.91
CA LEU A 858 21.43 33.88 38.47
C LEU A 858 22.89 33.58 38.08
N PRO A 859 23.88 33.90 38.95
CA PRO A 859 25.29 33.88 38.57
C PRO A 859 25.87 32.48 38.36
N LEU A 860 25.23 31.45 38.93
CA LEU A 860 25.69 30.06 38.88
C LEU A 860 24.89 29.20 37.90
N LEU A 861 23.83 29.72 37.28
CA LEU A 861 22.95 28.95 36.41
C LEU A 861 23.72 28.56 35.14
N VAL A 862 23.79 27.26 34.84
CA VAL A 862 24.50 26.67 33.70
C VAL A 862 23.53 26.15 32.64
N GLU A 863 22.38 25.61 33.06
CA GLU A 863 21.37 25.02 32.17
C GLU A 863 19.96 25.50 32.56
N LEU A 864 19.22 25.97 31.55
CA LEU A 864 17.80 26.30 31.63
C LEU A 864 17.03 25.46 30.63
N LYS A 865 16.11 24.62 31.11
CA LYS A 865 15.28 23.75 30.27
C LYS A 865 13.80 23.88 30.61
N PHE A 866 12.98 24.23 29.63
CA PHE A 866 11.53 24.13 29.68
C PHE A 866 11.07 22.99 28.78
N GLY A 867 10.23 22.11 29.34
CA GLY A 867 9.60 21.01 28.62
C GLY A 867 8.56 21.50 27.60
N GLU A 868 8.04 20.57 26.83
CA GLU A 868 7.03 20.83 25.80
C GLU A 868 5.70 21.29 26.42
N GLY A 869 4.99 22.23 25.80
CA GLY A 869 3.70 22.72 26.28
C GLY A 869 3.74 23.58 27.54
N CYS A 870 4.92 23.92 28.06
CA CYS A 870 5.06 24.78 29.24
C CYS A 870 4.57 26.21 28.96
N PHE A 871 3.95 26.86 29.95
CA PHE A 871 3.49 28.25 29.83
C PHE A 871 2.54 28.51 28.64
N SER A 872 1.88 27.46 28.15
CA SER A 872 0.84 27.55 27.12
C SER A 872 -0.46 28.07 27.71
N TYR A 873 -1.34 28.61 26.86
CA TYR A 873 -2.74 28.82 27.21
C TYR A 873 -3.51 27.56 26.81
N ALA A 874 -4.28 26.97 27.74
CA ALA A 874 -5.00 25.72 27.52
C ALA A 874 -6.28 25.91 26.70
N ASP A 875 -6.51 24.98 25.76
CA ASP A 875 -7.78 24.41 25.23
C ASP A 875 -8.95 25.31 24.79
N GLU A 876 -8.86 26.63 24.90
CA GLU A 876 -9.87 27.56 24.40
C GLU A 876 -9.21 28.68 23.60
N VAL A 877 -9.73 28.93 22.39
CA VAL A 877 -9.41 30.11 21.57
C VAL A 877 -9.83 31.33 22.38
N SER A 878 -8.91 31.91 23.15
CA SER A 878 -9.15 33.22 23.75
C SER A 878 -8.96 34.28 22.68
N GLU A 879 -9.96 35.12 22.47
CA GLU A 879 -9.86 36.36 21.69
C GLU A 879 -8.87 37.38 22.31
N GLU A 880 -8.29 37.07 23.50
CA GLU A 880 -7.25 37.88 24.11
C GLU A 880 -5.94 37.85 23.29
N MET A 881 -5.57 39.01 22.76
CA MET A 881 -4.28 39.28 22.12
C MET A 881 -3.08 38.75 22.94
N PRO A 882 -2.03 38.22 22.27
CA PRO A 882 -0.83 37.70 22.93
C PRO A 882 -0.15 38.78 23.77
N ASN A 883 -0.01 38.50 25.06
CA ASN A 883 0.54 39.44 26.06
C ASN A 883 1.53 38.78 27.03
N GLY A 884 1.96 37.55 26.74
CA GLY A 884 2.95 36.84 27.54
C GLY A 884 4.39 37.34 27.29
N THR A 885 5.24 37.26 28.31
CA THR A 885 6.66 37.66 28.23
C THR A 885 7.59 36.66 28.91
N LEU A 886 8.67 36.27 28.23
CA LEU A 886 9.77 35.48 28.77
C LEU A 886 11.06 36.31 28.71
N ARG A 887 11.65 36.57 29.88
CA ARG A 887 12.92 37.30 29.99
C ARG A 887 13.97 36.46 30.69
N VAL A 888 15.09 36.20 30.01
CA VAL A 888 16.28 35.55 30.56
C VAL A 888 17.46 36.51 30.50
N ALA A 889 17.89 37.01 31.66
CA ALA A 889 18.86 38.11 31.70
C ALA A 889 19.94 37.94 32.78
N ALA A 890 21.13 38.49 32.55
CA ALA A 890 22.19 38.61 33.55
C ALA A 890 22.56 37.28 34.23
N CYS A 891 22.67 36.20 33.45
CA CYS A 891 23.11 34.87 33.90
C CYS A 891 24.46 34.53 33.26
N PRO A 892 25.59 35.00 33.82
CA PRO A 892 26.91 34.94 33.17
C PRO A 892 27.49 33.52 33.00
N ALA A 893 26.99 32.52 33.73
CA ALA A 893 27.44 31.13 33.63
C ALA A 893 26.56 30.26 32.73
N LEU A 894 25.46 30.81 32.18
CA LEU A 894 24.44 30.05 31.45
C LEU A 894 25.00 29.62 30.09
N LYS A 895 25.09 28.30 29.88
CA LYS A 895 25.64 27.67 28.67
C LYS A 895 24.57 27.13 27.73
N GLN A 896 23.45 26.68 28.28
CA GLN A 896 22.41 26.01 27.51
C GLN A 896 21.03 26.54 27.88
N VAL A 897 20.28 26.92 26.85
CA VAL A 897 18.85 27.24 26.95
C VAL A 897 18.08 26.31 26.01
N THR A 898 17.14 25.56 26.56
CA THR A 898 16.25 24.67 25.80
C THR A 898 14.80 24.99 26.16
N ILE A 899 14.00 25.29 25.14
CA ILE A 899 12.58 25.57 25.25
C ILE A 899 11.86 24.56 24.36
N GLY A 900 11.02 23.71 24.94
CA GLY A 900 10.29 22.67 24.19
C GLY A 900 9.30 23.25 23.16
N GLY A 901 8.78 22.38 22.30
CA GLY A 901 7.68 22.70 21.40
C GLY A 901 6.42 23.12 22.17
N CYS A 902 5.53 23.85 21.52
CA CYS A 902 4.26 24.37 22.03
C CYS A 902 4.41 25.11 23.37
N CYS A 903 5.60 25.63 23.65
CA CYS A 903 5.90 26.35 24.87
C CYS A 903 5.68 27.84 24.63
N CYS A 904 5.13 28.56 25.62
CA CYS A 904 4.92 30.01 25.52
C CYS A 904 4.11 30.40 24.26
N THR A 905 3.08 29.65 23.89
CA THR A 905 2.31 29.87 22.65
C THR A 905 1.68 31.26 22.57
N ASN A 906 1.26 31.85 23.70
CA ASN A 906 0.62 33.18 23.74
C ASN A 906 1.56 34.30 24.24
N TYR A 907 2.87 34.17 23.96
CA TYR A 907 3.90 35.12 24.40
C TYR A 907 4.40 35.96 23.22
N SER A 908 4.11 37.26 23.24
CA SER A 908 4.60 38.25 22.27
C SER A 908 5.95 38.86 22.66
N GLY A 909 6.40 38.67 23.90
CA GLY A 909 7.72 39.14 24.36
C GLY A 909 8.70 37.99 24.64
N PHE A 910 9.82 37.98 23.94
CA PHE A 910 10.94 37.08 24.22
C PHE A 910 12.25 37.88 24.27
N SER A 911 12.98 37.83 25.39
CA SER A 911 14.27 38.52 25.49
C SER A 911 15.36 37.70 26.18
N LEU A 912 16.53 37.67 25.54
CA LEU A 912 17.77 37.11 26.06
C LEU A 912 18.79 38.26 26.20
N GLU A 913 19.30 38.51 27.40
CA GLU A 913 20.17 39.66 27.65
C GLU A 913 21.38 39.30 28.53
N LYS A 914 22.58 39.77 28.16
CA LYS A 914 23.80 39.65 28.99
C LYS A 914 24.11 38.19 29.38
N LEU A 915 24.17 37.29 28.38
CA LEU A 915 24.50 35.86 28.53
C LEU A 915 25.83 35.52 27.81
N PRO A 916 26.98 36.00 28.31
CA PRO A 916 28.27 35.89 27.60
C PRO A 916 28.79 34.46 27.42
N ALA A 917 28.31 33.50 28.21
CA ALA A 917 28.72 32.10 28.17
C ALA A 917 27.75 31.17 27.43
N LEU A 918 26.68 31.71 26.81
CA LEU A 918 25.67 30.89 26.14
C LEU A 918 26.28 30.21 24.92
N GLU A 919 26.32 28.88 24.92
CA GLU A 919 26.90 28.05 23.86
C GLU A 919 25.82 27.45 22.95
N THR A 920 24.64 27.11 23.50
CA THR A 920 23.54 26.46 22.76
C THR A 920 22.18 27.06 23.09
N LEU A 921 21.39 27.31 22.05
CA LEU A 921 20.00 27.73 22.13
C LEU A 921 19.13 26.80 21.29
N THR A 922 18.11 26.21 21.90
CA THR A 922 17.13 25.35 21.23
C THR A 922 15.72 25.79 21.61
N ILE A 923 14.89 26.10 20.61
CA ILE A 923 13.48 26.43 20.76
C ILE A 923 12.71 25.49 19.83
N GLY A 924 11.87 24.61 20.38
CA GLY A 924 11.23 23.53 19.63
C GLY A 924 12.15 22.33 19.39
N SER A 925 11.97 21.65 18.26
CA SER A 925 12.75 20.46 17.85
C SER A 925 13.15 20.54 16.38
N ARG A 926 14.24 19.85 16.02
CA ARG A 926 14.70 19.67 14.64
C ARG A 926 14.03 18.48 13.93
N GLU A 927 13.55 17.49 14.68
CA GLU A 927 13.09 16.18 14.16
C GLU A 927 11.58 16.09 13.91
N SER A 928 10.83 17.19 14.07
CA SER A 928 9.36 17.12 14.13
C SER A 928 8.70 17.22 12.76
N ALA A 929 7.84 16.24 12.43
CA ALA A 929 6.77 16.34 11.42
C ALA A 929 5.57 17.19 11.93
N HIS A 930 5.59 17.61 13.19
CA HIS A 930 4.52 18.35 13.85
C HIS A 930 4.89 19.81 14.16
N PHE A 931 3.91 20.69 14.04
CA PHE A 931 3.99 22.11 14.30
C PHE A 931 4.34 22.42 15.77
N CYS A 932 5.46 23.10 16.03
CA CYS A 932 5.91 23.44 17.38
C CYS A 932 5.30 24.75 17.91
N GLY A 933 5.01 25.76 17.10
CA GLY A 933 4.16 26.90 17.54
C GLY A 933 4.61 27.71 18.78
N SER A 934 5.89 27.69 19.18
CA SER A 934 6.34 28.45 20.36
C SER A 934 6.51 29.94 20.02
N PHE A 935 6.11 30.84 20.93
CA PHE A 935 6.25 32.30 20.78
C PHE A 935 5.54 32.90 19.55
N PHE A 936 4.24 32.66 19.38
CA PHE A 936 3.47 33.36 18.34
C PHE A 936 3.52 34.88 18.56
N HIS A 937 3.70 35.63 17.48
CA HIS A 937 3.82 37.09 17.44
C HIS A 937 5.02 37.70 18.16
N ALA A 938 5.98 36.89 18.63
CA ALA A 938 7.20 37.43 19.22
C ALA A 938 8.26 37.69 18.15
N GLU A 939 9.07 38.71 18.38
CA GLU A 939 10.30 38.95 17.63
C GLU A 939 11.46 38.14 18.20
N LEU A 940 12.42 37.79 17.34
CA LEU A 940 13.64 37.08 17.74
C LEU A 940 14.85 37.97 17.45
N HIS A 941 15.49 38.46 18.51
CA HIS A 941 16.71 39.27 18.42
C HIS A 941 17.87 38.53 19.08
N LEU A 942 18.80 38.02 18.28
CA LEU A 942 20.01 37.34 18.71
C LEU A 942 21.23 38.14 18.26
N GLU A 943 21.65 39.08 19.10
CA GLU A 943 22.81 39.94 18.87
C GLU A 943 23.80 39.92 20.04
N GLY A 944 25.10 39.89 19.75
CA GLY A 944 26.13 40.08 20.78
C GLY A 944 26.34 38.91 21.75
N PHE A 945 26.16 37.66 21.30
CA PHE A 945 26.47 36.45 22.06
C PHE A 945 27.79 35.81 21.60
N PRO A 946 28.94 36.13 22.22
CA PRO A 946 30.27 35.77 21.70
C PRO A 946 30.62 34.28 21.79
N ALA A 947 29.88 33.50 22.60
CA ALA A 947 30.12 32.07 22.82
C ALA A 947 29.12 31.15 22.12
N LEU A 948 28.08 31.70 21.46
CA LEU A 948 26.97 30.92 20.91
C LEU A 948 27.43 30.13 19.68
N ARG A 949 27.33 28.80 19.72
CA ARG A 949 27.84 27.88 18.69
C ARG A 949 26.73 27.22 17.88
N SER A 950 25.60 26.93 18.51
CA SER A 950 24.48 26.23 17.86
C SER A 950 23.15 26.87 18.23
N VAL A 951 22.35 27.15 17.20
CA VAL A 951 20.97 27.65 17.32
C VAL A 951 20.03 26.73 16.55
N VAL A 952 18.96 26.29 17.20
CA VAL A 952 17.88 25.48 16.61
C VAL A 952 16.56 26.15 16.91
N ILE A 953 15.83 26.55 15.87
CA ILE A 953 14.47 27.08 15.92
C ILE A 953 13.55 26.08 15.21
N GLY A 954 12.56 25.53 15.90
CA GLY A 954 11.65 24.50 15.38
C GLY A 954 10.54 25.03 14.47
N THR A 955 9.80 24.11 13.85
CA THR A 955 8.70 24.40 12.92
C THR A 955 7.61 25.26 13.56
N GLY A 956 7.24 26.39 12.95
CA GLY A 956 6.18 27.28 13.43
C GLY A 956 6.53 28.14 14.65
N CYS A 957 7.78 28.12 15.12
CA CYS A 957 8.22 28.97 16.23
C CYS A 957 8.51 30.40 15.77
N PHE A 958 8.00 31.43 16.46
CA PHE A 958 8.07 32.86 16.06
C PHE A 958 7.16 33.27 14.89
N ARG A 959 6.15 32.46 14.58
CA ARG A 959 5.14 32.76 13.55
C ARG A 959 4.42 34.07 13.88
N LEU A 960 4.14 34.86 12.84
CA LEU A 960 3.50 36.17 12.91
C LEU A 960 4.28 37.20 13.73
N GLY A 961 5.58 36.94 13.97
CA GLY A 961 6.51 37.93 14.47
C GLY A 961 6.74 39.04 13.43
N GLY A 962 7.07 40.24 13.93
CA GLY A 962 7.49 41.36 13.08
C GLY A 962 8.89 41.11 12.55
N ASN A 963 9.89 41.77 13.16
CA ASN A 963 11.27 41.68 12.67
C ASN A 963 12.10 40.65 13.43
N HIS A 964 12.92 39.90 12.69
CA HIS A 964 13.82 38.89 13.26
C HIS A 964 15.27 39.20 12.89
N VAL A 965 16.16 39.22 13.89
CA VAL A 965 17.57 39.58 13.71
C VAL A 965 18.47 38.53 14.35
N ILE A 966 19.37 37.95 13.56
CA ILE A 966 20.43 37.04 13.99
C ILE A 966 21.75 37.61 13.47
N SER A 967 22.43 38.38 14.31
CA SER A 967 23.61 39.16 13.91
C SER A 967 24.72 39.16 14.97
N ASP A 968 25.95 39.50 14.59
CA ASP A 968 27.08 39.67 15.50
C ASP A 968 27.39 38.44 16.39
N LEU A 969 27.38 37.24 15.81
CA LEU A 969 27.65 35.97 16.51
C LEU A 969 28.97 35.34 16.05
N PRO A 970 30.13 35.74 16.62
CA PRO A 970 31.46 35.35 16.13
C PRO A 970 31.84 33.87 16.35
N ALA A 971 31.07 33.14 17.15
CA ALA A 971 31.29 31.73 17.48
C ALA A 971 30.29 30.77 16.83
N LEU A 972 29.27 31.27 16.11
CA LEU A 972 28.19 30.43 15.60
C LEU A 972 28.71 29.49 14.50
N GLU A 973 28.50 28.19 14.66
CA GLU A 973 28.99 27.13 13.76
C GLU A 973 27.84 26.49 12.97
N SER A 974 26.65 26.39 13.57
CA SER A 974 25.43 25.83 12.96
C SER A 974 24.15 26.61 13.32
N LEU A 975 23.31 26.86 12.33
CA LEU A 975 21.99 27.47 12.46
C LEU A 975 20.95 26.62 11.72
N PHE A 976 19.90 26.19 12.43
CA PHE A 976 18.72 25.54 11.87
C PHE A 976 17.47 26.33 12.20
N VAL A 977 16.62 26.55 11.20
CA VAL A 977 15.31 27.18 11.33
C VAL A 977 14.26 26.33 10.61
N GLY A 978 13.24 25.86 11.33
CA GLY A 978 12.19 25.00 10.80
C GLY A 978 11.24 25.70 9.83
N ALA A 979 10.30 24.92 9.26
CA ALA A 979 9.27 25.46 8.37
C ALA A 979 8.32 26.40 9.12
N CYS A 980 7.79 27.43 8.45
CA CYS A 980 6.87 28.43 9.03
C CYS A 980 7.37 29.14 10.32
N ALA A 981 8.67 29.07 10.65
CA ALA A 981 9.18 29.67 11.89
C ALA A 981 9.06 31.20 11.85
N PHE A 982 9.51 31.85 10.78
CA PHE A 982 9.44 33.31 10.63
C PHE A 982 8.29 33.75 9.73
N GLU A 983 7.22 32.95 9.64
CA GLU A 983 6.12 33.26 8.75
C GLU A 983 5.43 34.59 9.14
N GLY A 984 5.25 35.50 8.19
CA GLY A 984 4.57 36.77 8.39
C GLY A 984 3.06 36.69 8.32
N GLU A 985 2.39 37.79 8.67
CA GLU A 985 0.95 37.89 8.54
C GLU A 985 0.55 38.23 7.10
N ARG A 986 -0.32 37.42 6.48
CA ARG A 986 -0.76 37.57 5.08
C ARG A 986 -1.26 38.98 4.73
N ARG A 987 -1.86 39.69 5.69
CA ARG A 987 -2.42 41.05 5.48
C ARG A 987 -1.40 42.17 5.64
N TRP A 988 -0.30 41.93 6.36
CA TRP A 988 0.72 42.94 6.70
C TRP A 988 2.15 42.40 6.54
N TYR A 989 2.40 41.66 5.46
CA TYR A 989 3.69 41.03 5.18
C TYR A 989 4.84 42.05 5.08
N GLU A 990 4.57 43.29 4.68
CA GLU A 990 5.54 44.41 4.58
C GLU A 990 6.25 44.74 5.90
N ASN A 991 5.74 44.26 7.04
CA ASN A 991 6.31 44.51 8.37
C ASN A 991 7.15 43.35 8.92
N ASN A 992 7.42 42.32 8.10
CA ASN A 992 8.26 41.18 8.50
C ASN A 992 9.55 41.14 7.68
N GLU A 993 10.63 41.63 8.31
CA GLU A 993 12.00 41.58 7.80
C GLU A 993 12.86 40.60 8.62
N VAL A 994 13.62 39.76 7.91
CA VAL A 994 14.55 38.81 8.54
C VAL A 994 15.99 39.16 8.16
N TYR A 995 16.80 39.49 9.16
CA TYR A 995 18.22 39.78 9.00
C TYR A 995 19.08 38.67 9.61
N ILE A 996 19.88 37.99 8.78
CA ILE A 996 20.87 37.02 9.23
C ILE A 996 22.23 37.42 8.67
N GLY A 997 23.14 37.88 9.53
CA GLY A 997 24.44 38.34 9.06
C GLY A 997 25.52 38.45 10.12
N ASP A 998 26.74 38.80 9.72
CA ASP A 998 27.89 38.91 10.63
C ASP A 998 28.23 37.61 11.38
N LEU A 999 28.26 36.49 10.64
CA LEU A 999 28.48 35.14 11.18
C LEU A 999 29.80 34.53 10.65
N PRO A 1000 30.98 35.00 11.11
CA PRO A 1000 32.29 34.69 10.51
C PRO A 1000 32.74 33.23 10.67
N LYS A 1001 32.07 32.42 11.50
CA LYS A 1001 32.37 31.00 11.71
C LYS A 1001 31.28 30.04 11.24
N LEU A 1002 30.15 30.55 10.75
CA LEU A 1002 29.03 29.70 10.37
C LEU A 1002 29.45 28.78 9.21
N THR A 1003 29.24 27.48 9.38
CA THR A 1003 29.59 26.47 8.37
C THR A 1003 28.37 25.84 7.72
N THR A 1004 27.27 25.76 8.46
CA THR A 1004 26.03 25.10 8.05
C THR A 1004 24.84 26.00 8.38
N LEU A 1005 24.05 26.31 7.35
CA LEU A 1005 22.80 27.07 7.45
C LEU A 1005 21.67 26.21 6.86
N GLU A 1006 20.63 25.96 7.65
CA GLU A 1006 19.53 25.08 7.26
C GLU A 1006 18.17 25.74 7.50
N PHE A 1007 17.34 25.78 6.45
CA PHE A 1007 15.95 26.19 6.48
C PHE A 1007 15.06 24.97 6.17
N GLY A 1008 13.95 24.83 6.90
CA GLY A 1008 13.02 23.69 6.79
C GLY A 1008 11.82 23.95 5.87
N ASN A 1009 11.23 22.85 5.37
CA ASN A 1009 9.94 22.83 4.68
C ASN A 1009 8.98 21.88 5.41
N ASP A 1010 7.69 22.18 5.41
CA ASP A 1010 6.66 21.27 5.93
C ASP A 1010 6.13 20.31 4.83
N GLU A 1011 5.29 19.35 5.22
CA GLU A 1011 4.69 18.35 4.31
C GLU A 1011 3.77 18.98 3.24
N ASN A 1012 3.32 20.21 3.47
CA ASN A 1012 2.44 20.97 2.56
C ASN A 1012 3.24 21.88 1.62
N GLY A 1013 4.58 21.87 1.71
CA GLY A 1013 5.46 22.69 0.87
C GLY A 1013 5.68 24.13 1.34
N ASN A 1014 5.22 24.50 2.54
CA ASN A 1014 5.44 25.83 3.11
C ASN A 1014 6.90 25.97 3.58
N GLY A 1015 7.54 27.09 3.20
CA GLY A 1015 8.92 27.39 3.56
C GLY A 1015 9.09 28.01 4.96
N THR A 1016 10.34 28.21 5.38
CA THR A 1016 10.69 28.91 6.63
C THR A 1016 10.18 30.36 6.69
N PHE A 1017 10.14 31.06 5.55
CA PHE A 1017 9.96 32.50 5.43
C PHE A 1017 8.63 32.88 4.76
N GLU A 1018 7.58 32.08 4.96
CA GLU A 1018 6.32 32.35 4.31
C GLU A 1018 5.78 33.75 4.65
N TYR A 1019 5.27 34.48 3.66
CA TYR A 1019 4.81 35.86 3.84
C TYR A 1019 5.84 36.83 4.48
N CYS A 1020 7.15 36.59 4.33
CA CYS A 1020 8.18 37.58 4.64
C CYS A 1020 8.36 38.60 3.50
N TYR A 1021 8.55 39.87 3.84
CA TYR A 1021 8.81 40.92 2.86
C TYR A 1021 10.25 40.90 2.35
N GLU A 1022 11.22 40.97 3.27
CA GLU A 1022 12.64 40.98 2.95
C GLU A 1022 13.43 40.00 3.84
N VAL A 1023 14.31 39.23 3.20
CA VAL A 1023 15.30 38.38 3.88
C VAL A 1023 16.71 38.82 3.46
N VAL A 1024 17.50 39.29 4.42
CA VAL A 1024 18.87 39.76 4.21
C VAL A 1024 19.86 38.75 4.77
N LEU A 1025 20.69 38.17 3.89
CA LEU A 1025 21.75 37.23 4.23
C LEU A 1025 23.11 37.84 3.87
N THR A 1026 23.96 38.16 4.85
CA THR A 1026 25.24 38.85 4.55
C THR A 1026 26.39 38.43 5.48
N ARG A 1027 27.64 38.60 5.03
CA ARG A 1027 28.86 38.45 5.84
C ARG A 1027 29.00 37.06 6.54
N MET A 1028 28.96 35.98 5.76
CA MET A 1028 29.16 34.58 6.22
C MET A 1028 30.33 33.87 5.49
N PRO A 1029 31.59 34.33 5.64
CA PRO A 1029 32.74 33.93 4.80
C PRO A 1029 33.17 32.46 4.91
N LYS A 1030 32.64 31.68 5.87
CA LYS A 1030 33.01 30.26 6.09
C LYS A 1030 31.87 29.28 5.79
N LEU A 1031 30.78 29.78 5.21
CA LEU A 1031 29.59 28.97 4.93
C LEU A 1031 29.91 27.92 3.87
N LYS A 1032 29.68 26.65 4.20
CA LYS A 1032 29.98 25.50 3.32
C LYS A 1032 28.73 24.77 2.83
N LYS A 1033 27.67 24.79 3.64
CA LYS A 1033 26.41 24.11 3.37
C LYS A 1033 25.26 25.05 3.63
N VAL A 1034 24.37 25.15 2.66
CA VAL A 1034 23.13 25.92 2.75
C VAL A 1034 21.99 25.04 2.24
N PHE A 1035 20.92 24.93 3.01
CA PHE A 1035 19.68 24.30 2.60
C PHE A 1035 18.60 25.38 2.58
N MET A 1036 18.14 25.73 1.38
CA MET A 1036 17.09 26.73 1.18
C MET A 1036 15.70 26.06 1.21
N PRO A 1037 14.67 26.78 1.70
CA PRO A 1037 13.30 26.28 1.64
C PRO A 1037 12.74 26.33 0.21
N SER A 1038 11.59 25.66 -0.02
CA SER A 1038 10.87 25.64 -1.32
C SER A 1038 10.42 27.04 -1.76
N TYR A 1039 10.06 27.89 -0.79
CA TYR A 1039 9.71 29.29 -0.97
C TYR A 1039 10.52 30.16 -0.01
N VAL A 1040 11.21 31.19 -0.54
CA VAL A 1040 12.26 31.90 0.21
C VAL A 1040 11.82 33.26 0.75
N ALA A 1041 11.14 34.10 -0.03
CA ALA A 1041 10.51 35.38 0.36
C ALA A 1041 10.28 36.22 -0.92
N ARG A 1042 9.59 37.35 -0.79
CA ARG A 1042 9.38 38.29 -1.91
C ARG A 1042 10.66 39.03 -2.32
N HIS A 1043 11.48 39.43 -1.37
CA HIS A 1043 12.79 40.06 -1.61
C HIS A 1043 13.88 39.30 -0.83
N VAL A 1044 14.93 38.86 -1.52
CA VAL A 1044 16.07 38.20 -0.89
C VAL A 1044 17.34 38.96 -1.29
N ASN A 1045 18.02 39.54 -0.30
CA ASN A 1045 19.28 40.25 -0.49
C ASN A 1045 20.43 39.40 0.07
N TRP A 1046 21.27 38.87 -0.82
CA TRP A 1046 22.37 37.99 -0.44
C TRP A 1046 23.70 38.48 -1.01
N ASP A 1047 24.59 38.95 -0.13
CA ASP A 1047 25.97 39.30 -0.49
C ASP A 1047 26.81 38.03 -0.72
N TYR A 1048 26.95 37.64 -1.99
CA TYR A 1048 27.70 36.47 -2.45
C TYR A 1048 29.21 36.59 -2.15
N SER A 1049 29.84 35.54 -1.61
CA SER A 1049 31.30 35.37 -1.67
C SER A 1049 31.65 34.26 -2.65
N ASP A 1050 32.57 34.52 -3.58
CA ASP A 1050 32.92 33.67 -4.74
C ASP A 1050 33.31 32.19 -4.45
N ASP A 1051 33.48 31.78 -3.19
CA ASP A 1051 33.88 30.43 -2.77
C ASP A 1051 32.72 29.40 -2.62
N VAL A 1052 31.45 29.79 -2.80
CA VAL A 1052 30.27 28.89 -2.68
C VAL A 1052 29.84 28.30 -4.04
N GLY A 1053 30.71 28.35 -5.05
CA GLY A 1053 30.45 28.01 -6.46
C GLY A 1053 30.13 26.55 -6.82
N ALA A 1054 29.66 25.71 -5.89
CA ALA A 1054 29.32 24.31 -6.15
C ALA A 1054 27.89 23.88 -5.76
N LEU A 1055 27.02 24.79 -5.30
CA LEU A 1055 25.66 24.47 -4.83
C LEU A 1055 24.54 25.02 -5.74
N SER A 1056 24.78 25.12 -7.05
CA SER A 1056 23.77 25.51 -8.05
C SER A 1056 22.69 24.44 -8.33
N GLN A 1057 22.43 23.52 -7.39
CA GLN A 1057 21.39 22.48 -7.54
C GLN A 1057 20.11 22.73 -6.73
N TYR A 1058 20.05 23.77 -5.89
CA TYR A 1058 18.90 23.98 -4.99
C TYR A 1058 18.53 25.44 -4.79
N ILE A 1059 18.50 26.22 -5.87
CA ILE A 1059 17.75 27.49 -5.92
C ILE A 1059 16.69 27.29 -7.01
N PRO A 1060 15.42 26.98 -6.66
CA PRO A 1060 14.33 27.01 -7.63
C PRO A 1060 14.17 28.45 -8.16
N HIS A 1061 13.82 28.58 -9.44
CA HIS A 1061 13.65 29.85 -10.14
C HIS A 1061 12.61 30.78 -9.53
#